data_AF-A0A2E1M6J0-F1
#
_entry.id   AF-A0A2E1M6J0-F1
#
_cell.length_a   1.000
_cell.length_b   1.000
_cell.length_c   1.000
_cell.angle_alpha   90.00
_cell.angle_beta   90.00
_cell.angle_gamma   90.00
#
_symmetry.space_group_name_H-M   'P 1'
#
loop_
_entity.id
_entity.type
_entity.pdbx_description
1 polymer ?
#
loop_
_entity_poly.entity_id
_entity_poly.type
_entity_poly.pdbx_seq_one_letter_code
_entity_poly.pdbx_strand_id
1 'polypeptide(L)'
;MMISAIFALGFFASADVPPPDHVGPWQYADGRIVEDDITYSDWEAYFTARPGRLWRCGIDTESIEDGINGFGGSGADCSLSSTNPSPVYDPSVTLYRIPCVVHVISNGSQGNLSVDCVESGIRILNEDFLALPGTNGAPGTDVQIEFFLAEIDPDGNPTNGITFSNNSTWFNDGGNYWNSLAWDPSRYMNIYTNTASGNLGYVPGFPQQGIAGDTSDRVVVLWSSYGDCSTQAPYDLGRTLTHEVGHYLGLLHTFQGGCDSGCSTSGDLVCDTNSESQPNFGCGTPSSCGSLDPVNNYMDYSDDACMNQFTADQARRMRCTLEFYRSDLPEVGPGVPLNLTLDAAPESTIESAGLTVSLQIEETEPGALDPNSPTLDYTVDGSPNSTPLTLNPTSDRWVGATGPLPCTASISWSVAASDVTGGERRLGSFDATVVDNLDVLFIDEFEANGGWTVGGTATDGQWTRGIPITSCDRGNPTSTPDGSSNAFLTDNSTNGGDCNSDVDGGETILTSPILDVSNPEAVLSYWRWHNNSTGASPGGDPFTVEISPNNGSTWVNLETVPGNSSESSGGWVRKEFRVADFVTPTDTLRIRFISSDIGDGSVVESAVDRVEISVQSCDTGEPADFDGDGDVDFEDLIALLSTFGPCGSPCPTDINGDGSVGFQDVLLLLSSWS
;
A
#
# COMPACT_ATOMS: atom_id res chain seq x y z
N MET A 1 58.76 -8.93 -48.41
CA MET A 1 57.71 -8.91 -47.38
C MET A 1 58.26 -8.05 -46.25
N MET A 2 57.72 -6.85 -46.07
CA MET A 2 58.08 -5.91 -45.00
C MET A 2 56.77 -5.42 -44.41
N ILE A 3 56.65 -5.48 -43.09
CA ILE A 3 55.51 -4.93 -42.35
C ILE A 3 56.07 -3.81 -41.49
N SER A 4 55.62 -2.59 -41.77
CA SER A 4 55.82 -1.44 -40.89
C SER A 4 54.51 -1.19 -40.17
N ALA A 5 54.38 -1.67 -38.93
CA ALA A 5 53.30 -1.26 -38.06
C ALA A 5 53.60 0.15 -37.53
N ILE A 6 52.65 1.08 -37.69
CA ILE A 6 52.75 2.43 -37.14
C ILE A 6 52.14 2.38 -35.73
N PHE A 7 52.92 2.76 -34.72
CA PHE A 7 52.36 3.07 -33.40
C PHE A 7 51.59 4.39 -33.49
N ALA A 8 50.27 4.32 -33.39
CA ALA A 8 49.45 5.46 -33.03
C ALA A 8 49.14 5.35 -31.53
N LEU A 9 49.63 6.29 -30.73
CA LEU A 9 49.11 6.46 -29.37
C LEU A 9 47.76 7.17 -29.46
N GLY A 10 46.68 6.40 -29.44
CA GLY A 10 45.38 6.92 -29.03
C GLY A 10 45.41 7.18 -27.53
N PHE A 11 45.29 8.44 -27.12
CA PHE A 11 44.77 8.73 -25.78
C PHE A 11 43.29 8.39 -25.81
N PHE A 12 42.93 7.26 -25.20
CA PHE A 12 41.57 7.08 -24.72
C PHE A 12 41.44 7.99 -23.49
N ALA A 13 40.48 8.92 -23.52
CA ALA A 13 39.85 9.35 -22.29
C ALA A 13 39.02 8.15 -21.79
N SER A 14 39.09 7.81 -20.50
CA SER A 14 38.14 6.83 -19.95
C SER A 14 36.81 7.53 -19.65
N ALA A 15 35.75 6.74 -19.47
CA ALA A 15 34.42 7.25 -19.11
C ALA A 15 34.34 7.80 -17.68
N ASP A 16 35.41 7.64 -16.87
CA ASP A 16 35.42 7.99 -15.44
C ASP A 16 35.63 9.49 -15.14
N VAL A 17 35.77 10.36 -16.14
CA VAL A 17 36.09 11.77 -15.90
C VAL A 17 34.82 12.62 -16.03
N PRO A 18 34.36 13.32 -14.97
CA PRO A 18 33.22 14.22 -15.04
C PRO A 18 33.41 15.32 -16.09
N PRO A 19 32.32 15.95 -16.59
CA PRO A 19 32.42 17.04 -17.55
C PRO A 19 33.37 18.15 -17.05
N PRO A 20 34.31 18.64 -17.87
CA PRO A 20 35.16 19.76 -17.45
C PRO A 20 34.29 20.99 -17.16
N ASP A 21 34.56 21.62 -16.02
CA ASP A 21 33.82 22.75 -15.42
C ASP A 21 32.48 22.40 -14.69
N HIS A 22 32.18 21.12 -14.42
CA HIS A 22 31.09 20.66 -13.52
C HIS A 22 31.26 21.18 -12.07
N VAL A 23 30.16 21.59 -11.41
CA VAL A 23 30.18 22.14 -10.04
C VAL A 23 29.17 21.43 -9.11
N GLY A 24 29.56 20.26 -8.61
CA GLY A 24 28.87 19.59 -7.49
C GLY A 24 28.71 18.08 -7.71
N PRO A 25 27.48 17.54 -7.78
CA PRO A 25 27.21 16.11 -7.64
C PRO A 25 27.05 15.29 -8.96
N TRP A 26 28.10 14.66 -9.50
CA TRP A 26 28.01 13.89 -10.76
C TRP A 26 27.68 12.40 -10.60
N GLN A 27 26.56 11.93 -11.18
CA GLN A 27 26.12 10.53 -11.20
C GLN A 27 26.63 9.74 -12.41
N TYR A 28 27.22 8.58 -12.13
CA TYR A 28 27.58 7.58 -13.14
C TYR A 28 26.51 6.47 -13.27
N ALA A 29 26.56 5.75 -14.38
CA ALA A 29 25.64 4.66 -14.70
C ALA A 29 25.83 3.42 -13.81
N ASP A 30 26.98 3.25 -13.14
CA ASP A 30 27.22 2.18 -12.17
C ASP A 30 26.70 2.49 -10.75
N GLY A 31 25.98 3.60 -10.58
CA GLY A 31 25.41 4.02 -9.30
C GLY A 31 26.35 4.87 -8.44
N ARG A 32 27.68 4.77 -8.67
CA ARG A 32 28.66 5.62 -7.97
C ARG A 32 28.48 7.09 -8.37
N ILE A 33 28.83 8.01 -7.48
CA ILE A 33 28.65 9.45 -7.71
C ILE A 33 29.87 10.24 -7.18
N VAL A 34 30.29 11.34 -7.83
CA VAL A 34 31.55 12.08 -7.54
C VAL A 34 31.41 13.62 -7.46
N GLU A 35 32.12 14.24 -6.50
CA GLU A 35 32.26 15.69 -6.23
C GLU A 35 33.65 15.90 -5.59
N ASP A 36 34.39 16.96 -5.94
CA ASP A 36 35.67 17.34 -5.32
C ASP A 36 36.70 16.18 -5.16
N ASP A 37 36.82 15.32 -6.19
CA ASP A 37 37.64 14.09 -6.22
C ASP A 37 37.26 13.01 -5.16
N ILE A 38 36.08 13.09 -4.55
CA ILE A 38 35.53 12.08 -3.63
C ILE A 38 34.49 11.22 -4.36
N THR A 39 34.76 9.91 -4.46
CA THR A 39 33.84 8.90 -5.03
C THR A 39 33.14 8.13 -3.94
N TYR A 40 31.87 7.81 -4.16
CA TYR A 40 31.11 6.98 -3.25
C TYR A 40 29.88 6.31 -3.89
N SER A 41 29.29 5.34 -3.18
CA SER A 41 28.42 4.25 -3.66
C SER A 41 27.07 4.63 -4.26
N ASP A 42 26.21 5.31 -3.50
CA ASP A 42 24.75 5.36 -3.71
C ASP A 42 24.14 6.61 -3.05
N TRP A 43 22.88 6.98 -3.38
CA TRP A 43 22.24 8.19 -2.84
C TRP A 43 21.69 8.11 -1.40
N GLU A 44 21.56 6.95 -0.75
CA GLU A 44 21.24 6.90 0.69
C GLU A 44 22.45 7.30 1.52
N ALA A 45 23.62 6.81 1.13
CA ALA A 45 24.88 7.34 1.62
C ALA A 45 24.92 8.88 1.43
N TYR A 46 24.15 9.49 0.49
CA TYR A 46 24.22 10.94 0.23
C TYR A 46 23.99 11.80 1.43
N PHE A 47 22.80 11.71 1.98
CA PHE A 47 22.41 12.65 3.00
C PHE A 47 23.06 12.27 4.35
N THR A 48 23.49 11.00 4.47
CA THR A 48 24.19 10.38 5.62
C THR A 48 25.53 11.04 6.00
N ALA A 49 26.59 10.99 5.17
CA ALA A 49 27.96 11.27 5.68
C ALA A 49 28.40 12.74 5.74
N ARG A 50 27.57 13.69 5.26
CA ARG A 50 27.78 15.14 5.45
C ARG A 50 26.46 15.78 5.97
N PRO A 51 25.98 15.37 7.15
CA PRO A 51 24.64 15.76 7.63
C PRO A 51 24.55 17.27 7.86
N GLY A 52 23.50 17.89 7.32
CA GLY A 52 23.33 19.35 7.29
C GLY A 52 23.95 20.04 6.07
N ARG A 53 24.72 19.33 5.22
CA ARG A 53 25.10 19.75 3.86
C ARG A 53 25.76 18.61 3.05
N LEU A 54 25.02 17.55 2.70
CA LEU A 54 25.28 16.63 1.57
C LEU A 54 26.65 15.88 1.54
N TRP A 55 26.75 14.53 1.73
CA TRP A 55 27.66 13.56 1.00
C TRP A 55 28.58 12.46 1.66
N ARG A 56 28.04 11.20 1.76
CA ARG A 56 28.49 9.76 1.54
C ARG A 56 29.74 8.98 2.10
N CYS A 57 29.57 7.63 2.23
CA CYS A 57 30.38 6.46 1.76
C CYS A 57 29.99 5.15 2.54
N GLY A 58 30.01 3.88 2.06
CA GLY A 58 30.43 3.22 0.78
C GLY A 58 30.99 1.79 1.01
N ILE A 59 31.30 0.89 0.04
CA ILE A 59 31.39 0.88 -1.46
C ILE A 59 31.68 -0.56 -2.02
N ASP A 60 31.60 -0.74 -3.37
CA ASP A 60 32.06 -1.87 -4.25
C ASP A 60 31.21 -3.20 -4.30
N THR A 61 31.03 -4.00 -5.39
CA THR A 61 30.50 -3.80 -6.80
C THR A 61 30.70 -5.05 -7.73
N GLU A 62 29.70 -5.57 -8.48
CA GLU A 62 29.91 -6.36 -9.75
C GLU A 62 28.71 -6.31 -10.77
N SER A 63 28.78 -7.00 -11.94
CA SER A 63 27.98 -6.70 -13.17
C SER A 63 27.46 -7.93 -13.96
N ILE A 64 26.34 -7.83 -14.72
CA ILE A 64 25.98 -8.79 -15.80
C ILE A 64 25.03 -8.21 -16.89
N GLU A 65 25.12 -8.73 -18.12
CA GLU A 65 24.18 -8.48 -19.24
C GLU A 65 23.09 -9.60 -19.31
N ASP A 66 21.79 -9.26 -19.32
CA ASP A 66 20.80 -9.84 -20.27
C ASP A 66 19.43 -9.11 -20.21
N GLY A 67 18.63 -9.19 -21.28
CA GLY A 67 17.32 -8.50 -21.38
C GLY A 67 16.18 -9.23 -20.66
N ILE A 68 15.49 -8.55 -19.74
CA ILE A 68 14.64 -9.16 -18.70
C ILE A 68 13.32 -9.72 -19.26
N ASN A 69 13.35 -10.97 -19.71
CA ASN A 69 12.15 -11.68 -20.19
C ASN A 69 11.43 -12.44 -19.06
N GLY A 70 10.45 -11.79 -18.43
CA GLY A 70 9.32 -12.47 -17.80
C GLY A 70 9.02 -12.14 -16.35
N PHE A 71 8.16 -11.13 -16.14
CA PHE A 71 7.42 -10.93 -14.88
C PHE A 71 5.97 -11.40 -15.04
N GLY A 72 5.40 -11.97 -13.97
CA GLY A 72 4.10 -12.66 -14.00
C GLY A 72 2.86 -11.78 -13.84
N GLY A 73 3.02 -10.46 -13.95
CA GLY A 73 1.99 -9.47 -13.67
C GLY A 73 0.96 -9.28 -14.78
N SER A 74 -0.17 -8.65 -14.44
CA SER A 74 -1.28 -8.39 -15.36
C SER A 74 -1.45 -6.88 -15.61
N GLY A 75 -1.62 -6.48 -16.87
CA GLY A 75 -1.90 -5.08 -17.23
C GLY A 75 -3.26 -4.56 -16.77
N ALA A 76 -4.08 -5.38 -16.09
CA ALA A 76 -5.27 -4.89 -15.37
C ALA A 76 -4.91 -4.25 -14.02
N ASP A 77 -3.79 -4.68 -13.42
CA ASP A 77 -3.38 -4.38 -12.05
C ASP A 77 -3.00 -2.90 -11.86
N CYS A 78 -2.61 -2.22 -12.96
CA CYS A 78 -2.34 -0.79 -13.05
C CYS A 78 -2.92 -0.16 -14.35
N SER A 79 -4.13 -0.57 -14.75
CA SER A 79 -4.80 0.01 -15.94
C SER A 79 -5.33 1.45 -15.68
N LEU A 80 -6.01 2.04 -16.68
CA LEU A 80 -6.78 3.30 -16.53
C LEU A 80 -8.29 3.09 -16.28
N SER A 81 -8.71 1.85 -16.04
CA SER A 81 -10.11 1.48 -15.75
C SER A 81 -10.27 0.63 -14.50
N SER A 82 -9.14 0.22 -13.91
CA SER A 82 -9.02 -0.56 -12.68
C SER A 82 -7.58 -0.49 -12.21
N THR A 83 -7.35 -0.50 -10.91
CA THR A 83 -6.08 -0.89 -10.30
C THR A 83 -6.34 -1.99 -9.27
N ASN A 84 -5.37 -2.88 -9.11
CA ASN A 84 -5.21 -3.76 -7.97
C ASN A 84 -3.71 -4.07 -7.87
N PRO A 85 -2.88 -3.12 -7.37
CA PRO A 85 -1.43 -3.21 -7.43
C PRO A 85 -0.94 -4.30 -6.47
N SER A 86 -0.87 -5.52 -7.01
CA SER A 86 -0.47 -6.75 -6.31
C SER A 86 0.85 -6.57 -5.53
N PRO A 87 1.02 -7.20 -4.34
CA PRO A 87 2.28 -7.20 -3.59
C PRO A 87 3.50 -7.73 -4.34
N VAL A 88 3.35 -8.30 -5.54
CA VAL A 88 4.48 -8.60 -6.44
C VAL A 88 5.22 -7.34 -6.89
N TYR A 89 4.51 -6.19 -6.94
CA TYR A 89 5.02 -4.88 -7.34
C TYR A 89 5.54 -4.05 -6.17
N ASP A 90 5.71 -4.65 -4.99
CA ASP A 90 6.22 -3.97 -3.80
C ASP A 90 7.60 -3.31 -4.09
N PRO A 91 7.83 -2.05 -3.64
CA PRO A 91 9.09 -1.34 -3.87
C PRO A 91 10.31 -2.15 -3.41
N SER A 92 10.22 -2.80 -2.25
CA SER A 92 11.34 -3.53 -1.66
C SER A 92 11.97 -4.59 -2.57
N VAL A 93 11.22 -5.15 -3.52
CA VAL A 93 11.62 -6.34 -4.29
C VAL A 93 12.83 -6.10 -5.20
N THR A 94 12.91 -4.92 -5.84
CA THR A 94 13.89 -4.64 -6.91
C THR A 94 14.16 -3.14 -7.05
N LEU A 95 15.42 -2.71 -7.03
CA LEU A 95 15.81 -1.38 -7.49
C LEU A 95 15.78 -1.30 -9.02
N TYR A 96 14.85 -0.52 -9.56
CA TYR A 96 14.84 -0.17 -10.98
C TYR A 96 15.58 1.14 -11.22
N ARG A 97 16.33 1.21 -12.33
CA ARG A 97 17.21 2.34 -12.64
C ARG A 97 16.91 2.83 -14.05
N ILE A 98 16.41 4.06 -14.17
CA ILE A 98 15.90 4.63 -15.42
C ILE A 98 16.98 5.55 -16.03
N PRO A 99 17.62 5.16 -17.14
CA PRO A 99 18.54 6.03 -17.88
C PRO A 99 17.77 7.20 -18.50
N CYS A 100 18.22 8.42 -18.21
CA CYS A 100 17.58 9.66 -18.61
C CYS A 100 18.41 10.43 -19.64
N VAL A 101 17.73 11.08 -20.59
CA VAL A 101 18.32 12.10 -21.46
C VAL A 101 17.57 13.42 -21.30
N VAL A 102 18.31 14.52 -21.13
CA VAL A 102 17.75 15.86 -20.97
C VAL A 102 18.08 16.72 -22.18
N HIS A 103 17.03 17.08 -22.92
CA HIS A 103 17.09 17.95 -24.08
C HIS A 103 16.84 19.40 -23.65
N VAL A 104 17.93 20.13 -23.40
CA VAL A 104 17.93 21.55 -23.03
C VAL A 104 17.67 22.40 -24.28
N ILE A 105 16.44 22.87 -24.45
CA ILE A 105 16.04 23.70 -25.59
C ILE A 105 16.03 25.18 -25.19
N SER A 106 16.70 26.01 -25.97
CA SER A 106 16.82 27.45 -25.77
C SER A 106 16.38 28.25 -27.00
N ASN A 107 16.06 29.53 -26.80
CA ASN A 107 15.86 30.50 -27.89
C ASN A 107 17.12 31.36 -28.16
N GLY A 108 18.26 31.04 -27.54
CA GLY A 108 19.48 31.85 -27.56
C GLY A 108 19.54 32.98 -26.51
N SER A 109 18.51 33.14 -25.68
CA SER A 109 18.44 34.12 -24.58
C SER A 109 17.74 33.60 -23.31
N GLN A 110 16.94 32.54 -23.44
CA GLN A 110 16.18 31.84 -22.38
C GLN A 110 16.20 30.34 -22.69
N GLY A 111 15.94 29.48 -21.68
CA GLY A 111 15.98 28.01 -21.82
C GLY A 111 17.39 27.40 -21.84
N ASN A 112 18.43 28.19 -21.57
CA ASN A 112 19.80 27.68 -21.49
C ASN A 112 20.16 27.37 -20.02
N LEU A 113 19.73 26.19 -19.55
CA LEU A 113 20.12 25.67 -18.23
C LEU A 113 21.63 25.40 -18.15
N SER A 114 22.20 25.41 -16.94
CA SER A 114 23.53 24.86 -16.70
C SER A 114 23.48 23.34 -16.56
N VAL A 115 24.65 22.70 -16.64
CA VAL A 115 24.82 21.27 -16.42
C VAL A 115 24.42 20.92 -14.97
N ASP A 116 24.96 21.65 -13.99
CA ASP A 116 24.58 21.56 -12.57
C ASP A 116 23.07 21.73 -12.30
N CYS A 117 22.37 22.53 -13.10
CA CYS A 117 20.91 22.67 -12.99
C CYS A 117 20.16 21.44 -13.51
N VAL A 118 20.65 20.83 -14.59
CA VAL A 118 20.08 19.58 -15.12
C VAL A 118 20.28 18.43 -14.12
N GLU A 119 21.49 18.33 -13.57
CA GLU A 119 21.83 17.37 -12.51
C GLU A 119 20.99 17.59 -11.24
N SER A 120 20.69 18.85 -10.87
CA SER A 120 19.80 19.15 -9.74
C SER A 120 18.41 18.52 -9.90
N GLY A 121 17.86 18.48 -11.12
CA GLY A 121 16.57 17.85 -11.39
C GLY A 121 16.60 16.33 -11.22
N ILE A 122 17.64 15.67 -11.75
CA ILE A 122 17.82 14.22 -11.60
C ILE A 122 18.10 13.84 -10.13
N ARG A 123 18.88 14.65 -9.39
CA ARG A 123 19.01 14.49 -7.94
C ARG A 123 17.67 14.62 -7.23
N ILE A 124 16.88 15.65 -7.51
CA ILE A 124 15.59 15.88 -6.84
C ILE A 124 14.59 14.74 -7.11
N LEU A 125 14.62 14.15 -8.32
CA LEU A 125 13.91 12.89 -8.57
C LEU A 125 14.36 11.78 -7.63
N ASN A 126 15.67 11.56 -7.45
CA ASN A 126 16.16 10.54 -6.51
C ASN A 126 15.84 10.88 -5.04
N GLU A 127 15.82 12.17 -4.65
CA GLU A 127 15.37 12.61 -3.31
C GLU A 127 13.89 12.26 -3.05
N ASP A 128 13.03 12.47 -4.04
CA ASP A 128 11.57 12.28 -3.94
C ASP A 128 11.11 10.83 -4.16
N PHE A 129 11.75 10.09 -5.08
CA PHE A 129 11.37 8.71 -5.45
C PHE A 129 12.04 7.64 -4.60
N LEU A 130 13.16 7.93 -3.93
CA LEU A 130 13.80 7.00 -2.98
C LEU A 130 13.57 7.45 -1.51
N ALA A 131 12.65 8.39 -1.29
CA ALA A 131 12.29 8.96 0.02
C ALA A 131 13.49 9.26 0.95
N LEU A 132 14.55 9.85 0.38
CA LEU A 132 15.88 9.72 0.98
C LEU A 132 16.00 10.42 2.35
N PRO A 133 16.51 9.76 3.40
CA PRO A 133 16.57 10.31 4.75
C PRO A 133 17.26 11.69 4.83
N GLY A 134 16.59 12.67 5.43
CA GLY A 134 17.12 14.04 5.60
C GLY A 134 16.96 14.94 4.36
N THR A 135 16.26 14.48 3.32
CA THR A 135 15.77 15.31 2.21
C THR A 135 14.34 15.81 2.47
N ASN A 136 13.78 16.56 1.51
CA ASN A 136 12.35 16.88 1.53
C ASN A 136 11.45 15.67 1.21
N GLY A 137 11.95 14.63 0.52
CA GLY A 137 11.16 13.43 0.18
C GLY A 137 11.12 12.36 1.27
N ALA A 138 11.89 12.55 2.36
CA ALA A 138 11.92 11.66 3.53
C ALA A 138 10.56 11.31 4.20
N PRO A 139 9.48 12.10 4.08
CA PRO A 139 8.14 11.70 4.54
C PRO A 139 7.38 10.73 3.61
N GLY A 140 7.89 10.49 2.39
CA GLY A 140 7.26 9.65 1.38
C GLY A 140 7.57 8.16 1.51
N THR A 141 7.02 7.39 0.57
CA THR A 141 7.37 5.99 0.35
C THR A 141 8.58 5.89 -0.57
N ASP A 142 9.59 5.10 -0.22
CA ASP A 142 10.64 4.70 -1.16
C ASP A 142 10.03 3.83 -2.26
N VAL A 143 10.13 4.29 -3.51
CA VAL A 143 9.59 3.62 -4.71
C VAL A 143 10.58 2.60 -5.28
N GLN A 144 11.85 2.62 -4.85
CA GLN A 144 12.95 1.84 -5.43
C GLN A 144 13.04 2.03 -6.95
N ILE A 145 12.91 3.29 -7.39
CA ILE A 145 13.17 3.75 -8.77
C ILE A 145 14.21 4.89 -8.71
N GLU A 146 15.43 4.61 -9.16
CA GLU A 146 16.49 5.61 -9.35
C GLU A 146 16.48 6.15 -10.79
N PHE A 147 16.87 7.42 -10.96
CA PHE A 147 17.09 8.08 -12.24
C PHE A 147 18.56 8.50 -12.37
N PHE A 148 19.17 8.27 -13.54
CA PHE A 148 20.55 8.67 -13.81
C PHE A 148 20.70 9.28 -15.21
N LEU A 149 21.64 10.21 -15.39
CA LEU A 149 21.95 10.72 -16.73
C LEU A 149 22.67 9.63 -17.54
N ALA A 150 22.14 9.30 -18.72
CA ALA A 150 22.65 8.22 -19.54
C ALA A 150 24.10 8.49 -20.03
N GLU A 151 25.01 7.55 -19.77
CA GLU A 151 26.43 7.65 -20.16
C GLU A 151 26.71 7.22 -21.60
N ILE A 152 25.78 6.52 -22.25
CA ILE A 152 25.91 6.01 -23.61
C ILE A 152 24.77 6.55 -24.48
N ASP A 153 25.09 7.06 -25.67
CA ASP A 153 24.11 7.55 -26.63
C ASP A 153 23.50 6.42 -27.49
N PRO A 154 22.44 6.66 -28.30
CA PRO A 154 21.85 5.63 -29.15
C PRO A 154 22.77 5.06 -30.24
N ASP A 155 23.85 5.76 -30.61
CA ASP A 155 24.87 5.29 -31.55
C ASP A 155 26.01 4.51 -30.85
N GLY A 156 26.00 4.44 -29.50
CA GLY A 156 26.97 3.71 -28.68
C GLY A 156 28.19 4.53 -28.25
N ASN A 157 28.14 5.86 -28.31
CA ASN A 157 29.24 6.73 -27.89
C ASN A 157 29.09 7.18 -26.43
N PRO A 158 30.20 7.40 -25.68
CA PRO A 158 30.17 8.07 -24.39
C PRO A 158 29.58 9.48 -24.46
N THR A 159 28.71 9.80 -23.51
CA THR A 159 27.95 11.05 -23.40
C THR A 159 27.67 11.36 -21.92
N ASN A 160 27.06 12.50 -21.63
CA ASN A 160 26.72 12.94 -20.28
C ASN A 160 25.20 13.06 -20.05
N GLY A 161 24.38 12.40 -20.87
CA GLY A 161 22.92 12.48 -20.83
C GLY A 161 22.30 13.84 -21.20
N ILE A 162 23.08 14.88 -21.53
CA ILE A 162 22.56 16.24 -21.77
C ILE A 162 22.80 16.66 -23.23
N THR A 163 21.74 17.14 -23.90
CA THR A 163 21.84 17.70 -25.25
C THR A 163 21.34 19.13 -25.30
N PHE A 164 22.02 20.01 -26.05
CA PHE A 164 21.70 21.44 -26.12
C PHE A 164 21.22 21.85 -27.52
N SER A 165 20.02 22.42 -27.60
CA SER A 165 19.39 22.87 -28.85
C SER A 165 19.02 24.35 -28.80
N ASN A 166 19.63 25.20 -29.64
CA ASN A 166 19.19 26.58 -29.84
C ASN A 166 18.23 26.66 -31.03
N ASN A 167 16.93 26.61 -30.73
CA ASN A 167 15.87 26.67 -31.74
C ASN A 167 14.61 27.32 -31.15
N SER A 168 14.34 28.57 -31.56
CA SER A 168 13.21 29.34 -31.04
C SER A 168 11.84 28.71 -31.33
N THR A 169 11.70 27.86 -32.35
CA THR A 169 10.43 27.15 -32.62
C THR A 169 10.21 26.04 -31.59
N TRP A 170 11.24 25.22 -31.35
CA TRP A 170 11.19 24.13 -30.37
C TRP A 170 11.15 24.64 -28.92
N PHE A 171 11.78 25.79 -28.64
CA PHE A 171 11.71 26.44 -27.33
C PHE A 171 10.28 26.86 -26.99
N ASN A 172 9.54 27.43 -27.96
CA ASN A 172 8.12 27.76 -27.80
C ASN A 172 7.20 26.53 -27.97
N ASP A 173 7.69 25.34 -27.56
CA ASP A 173 7.02 24.03 -27.61
C ASP A 173 6.41 23.64 -28.98
N GLY A 174 6.94 24.20 -30.07
CA GLY A 174 6.41 24.05 -31.41
C GLY A 174 7.27 23.22 -32.36
N GLY A 175 6.69 22.80 -33.49
CA GLY A 175 7.36 21.98 -34.49
C GLY A 175 7.33 20.49 -34.11
N ASN A 176 8.42 19.78 -34.41
CA ASN A 176 8.53 18.33 -34.25
C ASN A 176 9.80 17.96 -33.43
N TYR A 177 10.07 18.65 -32.32
CA TYR A 177 11.35 18.50 -31.61
C TYR A 177 11.58 17.08 -31.10
N TRP A 178 10.54 16.42 -30.57
CA TRP A 178 10.60 15.05 -30.07
C TRP A 178 11.03 14.06 -31.16
N ASN A 179 10.34 14.07 -32.31
CA ASN A 179 10.73 13.35 -33.53
C ASN A 179 12.15 13.68 -34.08
N SER A 180 12.78 14.78 -33.64
CA SER A 180 14.07 15.27 -34.16
C SER A 180 15.24 15.09 -33.19
N LEU A 181 14.95 14.85 -31.91
CA LEU A 181 15.92 14.81 -30.82
C LEU A 181 15.86 13.53 -29.99
N ALA A 182 14.71 12.83 -30.01
CA ALA A 182 14.47 11.70 -29.11
C ALA A 182 15.53 10.62 -29.26
N TRP A 183 16.04 10.19 -28.13
CA TRP A 183 16.72 8.90 -28.02
C TRP A 183 15.65 7.83 -27.88
N ASP A 184 16.00 6.57 -28.17
CA ASP A 184 15.06 5.44 -28.18
C ASP A 184 14.19 5.40 -26.90
N PRO A 185 12.88 5.70 -26.95
CA PRO A 185 12.06 5.80 -25.74
C PRO A 185 11.77 4.46 -25.08
N SER A 186 12.10 3.34 -25.75
CA SER A 186 12.14 2.03 -25.11
C SER A 186 13.37 1.82 -24.22
N ARG A 187 14.37 2.72 -24.29
CA ARG A 187 15.67 2.60 -23.60
C ARG A 187 16.12 3.85 -22.85
N TYR A 188 15.43 4.98 -22.98
CA TYR A 188 15.78 6.23 -22.32
C TYR A 188 14.53 7.06 -21.96
N MET A 189 14.43 7.54 -20.72
CA MET A 189 13.42 8.55 -20.38
C MET A 189 13.83 9.89 -20.99
N ASN A 190 13.05 10.34 -21.98
CA ASN A 190 13.32 11.55 -22.74
C ASN A 190 12.68 12.77 -22.05
N ILE A 191 13.49 13.62 -21.43
CA ILE A 191 13.08 14.84 -20.73
C ILE A 191 13.39 16.06 -21.59
N TYR A 192 12.43 16.97 -21.77
CA TYR A 192 12.57 18.18 -22.59
C TYR A 192 12.33 19.44 -21.77
N THR A 193 13.28 20.38 -21.79
CA THR A 193 13.08 21.69 -21.13
C THR A 193 12.79 22.77 -22.18
N ASN A 194 11.56 23.27 -22.22
CA ASN A 194 11.12 24.31 -23.16
C ASN A 194 10.08 25.24 -22.48
N THR A 195 9.13 25.88 -23.19
CA THR A 195 8.07 26.69 -22.55
C THR A 195 6.82 25.90 -22.12
N ALA A 196 6.80 24.56 -22.24
CA ALA A 196 5.68 23.65 -21.92
C ALA A 196 4.30 24.14 -22.40
N SER A 197 4.23 24.76 -23.58
CA SER A 197 3.06 25.46 -24.13
C SER A 197 2.38 26.51 -23.21
N GLY A 198 3.01 26.90 -22.09
CA GLY A 198 2.47 27.81 -21.07
C GLY A 198 2.12 27.15 -19.73
N ASN A 199 2.26 25.83 -19.61
CA ASN A 199 2.14 25.08 -18.36
C ASN A 199 3.46 25.12 -17.55
N LEU A 200 3.47 24.47 -16.38
CA LEU A 200 4.70 24.09 -15.68
C LEU A 200 5.34 22.82 -16.28
N GLY A 201 4.52 21.87 -16.72
CA GLY A 201 4.95 20.67 -17.44
C GLY A 201 3.81 20.04 -18.25
N TYR A 202 4.12 18.89 -18.87
CA TYR A 202 3.15 17.85 -19.22
C TYR A 202 3.86 16.55 -19.66
N VAL A 203 3.18 15.40 -19.50
CA VAL A 203 3.34 14.23 -20.39
C VAL A 203 2.23 14.20 -21.46
N PRO A 204 2.48 13.76 -22.71
CA PRO A 204 1.48 13.82 -23.77
C PRO A 204 0.39 12.73 -23.71
N GLY A 205 0.55 11.73 -22.85
CA GLY A 205 -0.32 10.58 -22.70
C GLY A 205 0.31 9.54 -21.77
N PHE A 206 -0.47 8.53 -21.38
CA PHE A 206 -0.06 7.52 -20.40
C PHE A 206 0.41 6.21 -21.06
N PRO A 207 1.32 5.44 -20.42
CA PRO A 207 1.75 4.11 -20.92
C PRO A 207 0.57 3.17 -21.23
N GLN A 208 -0.44 3.18 -20.36
CA GLN A 208 -1.72 2.48 -20.47
C GLN A 208 -2.52 2.82 -21.75
N GLN A 209 -2.23 3.96 -22.40
CA GLN A 209 -2.87 4.41 -23.64
C GLN A 209 -2.07 3.98 -24.89
N GLY A 210 -0.96 3.28 -24.72
CA GLY A 210 -0.10 2.79 -25.81
C GLY A 210 0.88 3.84 -26.35
N ILE A 211 1.27 4.84 -25.54
CA ILE A 211 2.32 5.80 -25.92
C ILE A 211 3.74 5.21 -25.77
N ALA A 212 3.93 4.25 -24.85
CA ALA A 212 5.25 3.78 -24.45
C ALA A 212 6.10 3.30 -25.64
N GLY A 213 7.32 3.83 -25.76
CA GLY A 213 8.24 3.52 -26.87
C GLY A 213 8.01 4.30 -28.18
N ASP A 214 6.90 5.05 -28.33
CA ASP A 214 6.76 6.00 -29.45
C ASP A 214 7.58 7.27 -29.18
N THR A 215 8.10 7.93 -30.21
CA THR A 215 8.88 9.19 -30.06
C THR A 215 8.12 10.33 -29.37
N SER A 216 6.79 10.26 -29.26
CA SER A 216 5.99 11.21 -28.49
C SER A 216 6.01 10.95 -26.98
N ASP A 217 6.40 9.76 -26.52
CA ASP A 217 6.60 9.38 -25.12
C ASP A 217 7.74 10.18 -24.49
N ARG A 218 7.38 11.15 -23.65
CA ARG A 218 8.34 12.12 -23.09
C ARG A 218 7.79 12.83 -21.87
N VAL A 219 8.70 13.36 -21.07
CA VAL A 219 8.43 14.37 -20.05
C VAL A 219 8.77 15.74 -20.63
N VAL A 220 7.87 16.72 -20.52
CA VAL A 220 8.14 18.12 -20.90
C VAL A 220 8.01 19.00 -19.66
N VAL A 221 9.03 19.81 -19.37
CA VAL A 221 9.05 20.73 -18.23
C VAL A 221 9.35 22.15 -18.72
N LEU A 222 8.70 23.13 -18.10
CA LEU A 222 9.00 24.54 -18.27
C LEU A 222 10.43 24.81 -17.77
N TRP A 223 11.30 25.27 -18.67
CA TRP A 223 12.72 25.51 -18.36
C TRP A 223 12.94 26.37 -17.10
N SER A 224 12.02 27.28 -16.77
CA SER A 224 12.15 28.15 -15.60
C SER A 224 11.70 27.53 -14.28
N SER A 225 11.03 26.36 -14.26
CA SER A 225 10.69 25.56 -13.06
C SER A 225 11.48 24.25 -12.94
N TYR A 226 12.52 24.06 -13.75
CA TYR A 226 13.36 22.86 -13.71
C TYR A 226 14.44 22.98 -12.62
N GLY A 227 14.52 21.96 -11.74
CA GLY A 227 15.58 21.84 -10.73
C GLY A 227 15.58 22.92 -9.64
N ASP A 228 16.63 22.97 -8.81
CA ASP A 228 16.80 24.02 -7.79
C ASP A 228 17.50 25.29 -8.31
N CYS A 229 17.88 25.32 -9.60
CA CYS A 229 18.22 26.56 -10.30
C CYS A 229 16.98 27.33 -10.83
N SER A 230 15.77 26.82 -10.54
CA SER A 230 14.49 27.42 -10.93
C SER A 230 14.39 28.92 -10.59
N THR A 231 13.59 29.61 -11.40
CA THR A 231 13.26 31.03 -11.23
C THR A 231 11.75 31.26 -11.16
N GLN A 232 10.96 30.19 -11.00
CA GLN A 232 9.51 30.17 -11.19
C GLN A 232 8.73 29.95 -9.87
N ALA A 233 9.22 30.52 -8.77
CA ALA A 233 8.56 30.52 -7.46
C ALA A 233 7.03 30.75 -7.54
N PRO A 234 6.20 29.94 -6.84
CA PRO A 234 6.56 28.97 -5.81
C PRO A 234 7.04 27.60 -6.32
N TYR A 235 7.19 27.43 -7.63
CA TYR A 235 7.62 26.17 -8.27
C TYR A 235 9.14 26.18 -8.49
N ASP A 236 9.88 26.32 -7.38
CA ASP A 236 11.33 26.51 -7.37
C ASP A 236 12.15 25.55 -6.49
N LEU A 237 11.58 24.39 -6.15
CA LEU A 237 12.30 23.27 -5.51
C LEU A 237 12.28 21.99 -6.37
N GLY A 238 11.96 22.10 -7.66
CA GLY A 238 12.04 21.04 -8.66
C GLY A 238 10.86 20.06 -8.74
N ARG A 239 9.82 20.19 -7.91
CA ARG A 239 8.75 19.16 -7.78
C ARG A 239 7.83 19.09 -9.01
N THR A 240 7.85 20.12 -9.87
CA THR A 240 7.29 20.02 -11.23
C THR A 240 7.84 18.80 -12.00
N LEU A 241 9.14 18.48 -11.88
CA LEU A 241 9.70 17.32 -12.57
C LEU A 241 9.22 16.01 -11.94
N THR A 242 9.15 15.95 -10.60
CA THR A 242 8.64 14.81 -9.82
C THR A 242 7.19 14.47 -10.21
N HIS A 243 6.32 15.47 -10.29
CA HIS A 243 4.92 15.37 -10.72
C HIS A 243 4.79 14.75 -12.13
N GLU A 244 5.50 15.30 -13.12
CA GLU A 244 5.43 14.81 -14.50
C GLU A 244 6.04 13.41 -14.69
N VAL A 245 7.04 13.05 -13.88
CA VAL A 245 7.59 11.68 -13.87
C VAL A 245 6.61 10.70 -13.21
N GLY A 246 5.85 11.12 -12.19
CA GLY A 246 4.72 10.36 -11.65
C GLY A 246 3.68 10.03 -12.73
N HIS A 247 3.31 11.03 -13.56
CA HIS A 247 2.45 10.78 -14.72
C HIS A 247 3.10 9.88 -15.79
N TYR A 248 4.39 10.05 -16.08
CA TYR A 248 5.15 9.20 -17.01
C TYR A 248 5.16 7.73 -16.58
N LEU A 249 5.07 7.49 -15.28
CA LEU A 249 4.95 6.19 -14.61
C LEU A 249 3.49 5.79 -14.26
N GLY A 250 2.48 6.46 -14.83
CA GLY A 250 1.08 5.99 -14.80
C GLY A 250 0.21 6.42 -13.61
N LEU A 251 0.70 7.35 -12.78
CA LEU A 251 -0.14 8.01 -11.76
C LEU A 251 -1.07 9.04 -12.37
N LEU A 252 -2.27 9.15 -11.82
CA LEU A 252 -3.20 10.24 -12.12
C LEU A 252 -3.04 11.36 -11.06
N HIS A 253 -3.70 12.49 -11.27
CA HIS A 253 -3.79 13.53 -10.23
C HIS A 253 -4.62 13.04 -9.05
N THR A 254 -4.28 13.44 -7.83
CA THR A 254 -5.07 13.12 -6.61
C THR A 254 -6.53 13.58 -6.68
N PHE A 255 -6.80 14.71 -7.35
CA PHE A 255 -8.14 15.26 -7.60
C PHE A 255 -8.87 14.65 -8.82
N GLN A 256 -8.30 13.62 -9.47
CA GLN A 256 -8.94 12.97 -10.60
C GLN A 256 -10.23 12.27 -10.14
N GLY A 257 -11.32 12.40 -10.90
CA GLY A 257 -12.65 11.92 -10.50
C GLY A 257 -13.37 12.79 -9.45
N GLY A 258 -12.63 13.48 -8.58
CA GLY A 258 -13.18 14.29 -7.50
C GLY A 258 -13.50 13.43 -6.27
N CYS A 259 -14.61 13.72 -5.59
CA CYS A 259 -15.12 12.90 -4.47
C CYS A 259 -15.78 11.58 -4.92
N ASP A 260 -15.15 10.86 -5.85
CA ASP A 260 -15.54 9.50 -6.23
C ASP A 260 -14.78 8.51 -5.35
N SER A 261 -15.52 7.71 -4.55
CA SER A 261 -14.94 6.81 -3.56
C SER A 261 -14.48 5.45 -4.11
N GLY A 262 -14.62 5.22 -5.42
CA GLY A 262 -14.29 3.94 -6.06
C GLY A 262 -12.80 3.75 -6.35
N CYS A 263 -11.92 3.99 -5.37
CA CYS A 263 -10.45 4.14 -5.51
C CYS A 263 -9.72 3.09 -6.38
N SER A 264 -10.26 1.89 -6.55
CA SER A 264 -9.69 0.83 -7.40
C SER A 264 -10.23 0.79 -8.84
N THR A 265 -11.18 1.64 -9.22
CA THR A 265 -11.88 1.66 -10.54
C THR A 265 -12.26 3.07 -11.05
N SER A 266 -12.23 4.07 -10.18
CA SER A 266 -12.42 5.50 -10.43
C SER A 266 -11.40 6.31 -9.62
N GLY A 267 -11.61 7.62 -9.43
CA GLY A 267 -10.65 8.47 -8.71
C GLY A 267 -9.33 8.66 -9.46
N ASP A 268 -8.23 8.71 -8.71
CA ASP A 268 -6.84 8.68 -9.20
C ASP A 268 -6.32 7.25 -9.46
N LEU A 269 -7.14 6.23 -9.19
CA LEU A 269 -6.80 4.80 -9.21
C LEU A 269 -5.73 4.42 -8.17
N VAL A 270 -5.83 4.95 -6.95
CA VAL A 270 -4.98 4.63 -5.77
C VAL A 270 -5.86 4.60 -4.52
N CYS A 271 -5.71 3.61 -3.62
CA CYS A 271 -6.60 3.45 -2.46
C CYS A 271 -6.08 3.98 -1.12
N ASP A 272 -4.81 4.37 -1.02
CA ASP A 272 -4.25 5.10 0.12
C ASP A 272 -4.12 6.63 -0.12
N THR A 273 -4.49 7.12 -1.31
CA THR A 273 -4.75 8.56 -1.56
C THR A 273 -6.10 8.95 -0.96
N ASN A 274 -6.12 10.02 -0.14
CA ASN A 274 -7.39 10.69 0.21
C ASN A 274 -7.99 11.35 -1.04
N SER A 275 -9.18 10.89 -1.48
CA SER A 275 -9.91 11.53 -2.58
C SER A 275 -10.23 13.00 -2.25
N GLU A 276 -9.99 13.90 -3.20
CA GLU A 276 -10.25 15.33 -3.03
C GLU A 276 -11.11 15.91 -4.16
N SER A 277 -11.81 17.01 -3.89
CA SER A 277 -12.85 17.52 -4.78
C SER A 277 -12.34 18.31 -5.99
N GLN A 278 -11.18 18.96 -5.85
CA GLN A 278 -10.52 19.87 -6.80
C GLN A 278 -9.03 19.99 -6.41
N PRO A 279 -8.12 20.36 -7.33
CA PRO A 279 -6.72 20.66 -6.99
C PRO A 279 -6.57 21.78 -5.96
N ASN A 280 -5.56 21.65 -5.11
CA ASN A 280 -5.13 22.72 -4.21
C ASN A 280 -3.99 23.56 -4.83
N PHE A 281 -3.68 24.67 -4.16
CA PHE A 281 -2.59 25.58 -4.50
C PHE A 281 -2.09 26.24 -3.21
N GLY A 282 -0.78 26.33 -3.00
CA GLY A 282 -0.21 26.78 -1.73
C GLY A 282 -0.27 25.74 -0.61
N CYS A 283 0.59 25.93 0.41
CA CYS A 283 0.74 25.04 1.57
C CYS A 283 -0.43 25.16 2.58
N GLY A 284 -1.65 24.91 2.13
CA GLY A 284 -2.85 24.93 2.97
C GLY A 284 -3.06 23.64 3.77
N THR A 285 -4.13 23.60 4.56
CA THR A 285 -4.71 22.35 5.08
C THR A 285 -6.22 22.33 4.79
N PRO A 286 -6.62 22.19 3.51
CA PRO A 286 -8.02 22.10 3.13
C PRO A 286 -8.59 20.71 3.46
N SER A 287 -9.90 20.58 3.32
CA SER A 287 -10.65 19.36 3.62
C SER A 287 -11.88 19.27 2.73
N SER A 288 -11.93 18.28 1.85
CA SER A 288 -13.09 17.93 1.04
C SER A 288 -13.34 16.42 1.07
N CYS A 289 -14.42 15.97 0.41
CA CYS A 289 -14.85 14.57 0.30
C CYS A 289 -15.08 13.75 1.60
N GLY A 290 -14.72 14.27 2.78
CA GLY A 290 -14.84 13.62 4.08
C GLY A 290 -13.54 13.61 4.90
N SER A 291 -12.40 13.94 4.29
CA SER A 291 -11.05 13.80 4.86
C SER A 291 -10.25 15.12 4.73
N LEU A 292 -8.93 15.07 4.97
CA LEU A 292 -8.00 16.15 4.62
C LEU A 292 -7.51 15.92 3.18
N ASP A 293 -7.51 16.99 2.38
CA ASP A 293 -7.06 16.93 0.99
C ASP A 293 -5.52 16.72 0.94
N PRO A 294 -4.98 15.90 0.01
CA PRO A 294 -3.60 15.43 0.02
C PRO A 294 -2.56 16.46 -0.49
N VAL A 295 -2.56 17.67 0.06
CA VAL A 295 -1.67 18.82 -0.28
C VAL A 295 -0.16 18.50 -0.29
N ASN A 296 0.27 17.47 0.44
CA ASN A 296 1.66 17.04 0.50
C ASN A 296 2.04 16.04 -0.60
N ASN A 297 1.07 15.48 -1.33
CA ASN A 297 1.31 14.49 -2.37
C ASN A 297 1.88 15.15 -3.63
N TYR A 298 2.85 14.51 -4.28
CA TYR A 298 3.44 15.06 -5.51
C TYR A 298 2.44 15.18 -6.66
N MET A 299 1.29 14.49 -6.62
CA MET A 299 0.29 14.46 -7.71
C MET A 299 -0.87 15.47 -7.56
N ASP A 300 -0.84 16.34 -6.55
CA ASP A 300 -1.70 17.55 -6.46
C ASP A 300 -1.06 18.73 -7.24
N TYR A 301 -1.66 19.92 -7.22
CA TYR A 301 -1.12 21.18 -7.78
C TYR A 301 -0.65 22.19 -6.70
N SER A 302 -0.44 21.70 -5.48
CA SER A 302 0.12 22.46 -4.37
C SER A 302 1.54 23.00 -4.64
N ASP A 303 2.01 23.96 -3.83
CA ASP A 303 3.34 24.56 -4.01
C ASP A 303 4.46 23.54 -3.73
N ASP A 304 5.58 23.60 -4.47
CA ASP A 304 6.77 22.74 -4.29
C ASP A 304 7.27 22.64 -2.83
N ALA A 305 6.97 23.65 -2.00
CA ALA A 305 7.39 23.75 -0.61
C ALA A 305 6.57 22.92 0.40
N CYS A 306 5.44 22.31 -0.01
CA CYS A 306 4.71 21.34 0.80
C CYS A 306 4.65 19.94 0.20
N MET A 307 4.86 19.76 -1.11
CA MET A 307 4.99 18.44 -1.73
C MET A 307 6.18 17.66 -1.15
N ASN A 308 5.94 16.47 -0.60
CA ASN A 308 6.95 15.68 0.13
C ASN A 308 6.72 14.15 0.15
N GLN A 309 5.67 13.62 -0.50
CA GLN A 309 5.35 12.20 -0.42
C GLN A 309 4.69 11.61 -1.68
N PHE A 310 5.12 10.40 -2.04
CA PHE A 310 4.28 9.40 -2.72
C PHE A 310 3.74 8.40 -1.69
N THR A 311 2.57 7.82 -1.95
CA THR A 311 1.98 6.75 -1.14
C THR A 311 2.46 5.35 -1.55
N ALA A 312 2.06 4.31 -0.81
CA ALA A 312 2.50 2.94 -1.07
C ALA A 312 1.80 2.33 -2.29
N ASP A 313 0.51 2.57 -2.49
CA ASP A 313 -0.18 2.19 -3.73
C ASP A 313 0.34 3.00 -4.92
N GLN A 314 0.69 4.28 -4.75
CA GLN A 314 1.36 5.05 -5.82
C GLN A 314 2.70 4.39 -6.21
N ALA A 315 3.52 3.99 -5.23
CA ALA A 315 4.77 3.27 -5.49
C ALA A 315 4.53 1.96 -6.26
N ARG A 316 3.64 1.09 -5.78
CA ARG A 316 3.31 -0.19 -6.44
C ARG A 316 2.70 0.00 -7.84
N ARG A 317 1.86 1.03 -8.03
CA ARG A 317 1.25 1.37 -9.33
C ARG A 317 2.28 1.87 -10.35
N MET A 318 3.26 2.66 -9.91
CA MET A 318 4.37 3.10 -10.78
C MET A 318 5.23 1.93 -11.22
N ARG A 319 5.55 0.99 -10.32
CA ARG A 319 6.33 -0.21 -10.61
C ARG A 319 5.61 -1.17 -11.54
N CYS A 320 4.33 -1.45 -11.30
CA CYS A 320 3.48 -2.18 -12.25
C CYS A 320 3.47 -1.53 -13.64
N THR A 321 3.38 -0.21 -13.71
CA THR A 321 3.37 0.51 -14.99
C THR A 321 4.71 0.38 -15.71
N LEU A 322 5.82 0.46 -14.97
CA LEU A 322 7.19 0.29 -15.46
C LEU A 322 7.41 -1.14 -15.99
N GLU A 323 7.10 -2.16 -15.19
CA GLU A 323 7.27 -3.58 -15.56
C GLU A 323 6.38 -4.02 -16.73
N PHE A 324 5.12 -3.58 -16.79
CA PHE A 324 4.17 -4.07 -17.80
C PHE A 324 4.16 -3.25 -19.09
N TYR A 325 4.26 -1.91 -19.03
CA TYR A 325 4.17 -1.04 -20.20
C TYR A 325 5.53 -0.48 -20.66
N ARG A 326 6.57 -0.59 -19.84
CA ARG A 326 7.90 -0.02 -20.11
C ARG A 326 9.03 -1.02 -19.81
N SER A 327 8.79 -2.33 -20.00
CA SER A 327 9.67 -3.44 -19.58
C SER A 327 11.15 -3.31 -19.96
N ASP A 328 11.42 -2.65 -21.09
CA ASP A 328 12.75 -2.56 -21.71
C ASP A 328 13.50 -1.27 -21.29
N LEU A 329 12.82 -0.34 -20.60
CA LEU A 329 13.34 0.96 -20.16
C LEU A 329 14.23 0.90 -18.90
N PRO A 330 13.85 0.21 -17.81
CA PRO A 330 14.69 0.18 -16.62
C PRO A 330 15.82 -0.83 -16.77
N GLU A 331 17.01 -0.44 -16.33
CA GLU A 331 18.02 -1.39 -15.92
C GLU A 331 17.67 -1.87 -14.50
N VAL A 332 17.81 -3.16 -14.21
CA VAL A 332 17.81 -3.63 -12.82
C VAL A 332 19.15 -3.25 -12.22
N GLY A 333 19.12 -2.52 -11.11
CA GLY A 333 20.34 -2.13 -10.42
C GLY A 333 21.01 -3.29 -9.67
N PRO A 334 22.21 -3.04 -9.12
CA PRO A 334 22.63 -3.72 -7.91
C PRO A 334 21.72 -3.25 -6.76
N GLY A 335 20.47 -3.72 -6.76
CA GLY A 335 19.59 -3.60 -5.61
C GLY A 335 20.17 -4.41 -4.46
N VAL A 336 19.84 -4.00 -3.22
CA VAL A 336 20.33 -4.62 -1.99
C VAL A 336 20.29 -6.15 -2.13
N PRO A 337 21.44 -6.85 -2.13
CA PRO A 337 21.55 -8.25 -2.57
C PRO A 337 21.11 -9.25 -1.48
N LEU A 338 19.95 -8.99 -0.90
CA LEU A 338 19.32 -9.69 0.20
C LEU A 338 17.86 -9.98 -0.16
N ASN A 339 17.44 -11.24 -0.08
CA ASN A 339 16.03 -11.63 -0.13
C ASN A 339 15.56 -11.98 1.28
N LEU A 340 14.62 -11.20 1.81
CA LEU A 340 13.92 -11.48 3.07
C LEU A 340 12.70 -12.37 2.78
N THR A 341 12.49 -13.41 3.57
CA THR A 341 11.33 -14.30 3.43
C THR A 341 10.92 -14.84 4.79
N LEU A 342 9.73 -14.45 5.27
CA LEU A 342 9.13 -14.95 6.50
C LEU A 342 8.81 -16.45 6.39
N ASP A 343 8.97 -17.20 7.50
CA ASP A 343 8.61 -18.63 7.56
C ASP A 343 7.07 -18.86 7.64
N ALA A 344 6.32 -17.83 8.00
CA ALA A 344 4.86 -17.82 8.09
C ALA A 344 4.30 -16.54 7.43
N ALA A 345 3.05 -16.59 6.96
CA ALA A 345 2.36 -15.40 6.51
C ALA A 345 1.98 -14.52 7.73
N PRO A 346 2.01 -13.19 7.62
CA PRO A 346 1.44 -12.30 8.63
C PRO A 346 -0.05 -12.61 8.89
N GLU A 347 -0.45 -12.58 10.15
CA GLU A 347 -1.84 -12.70 10.58
C GLU A 347 -2.35 -11.34 11.06
N SER A 348 -3.65 -11.08 10.94
CA SER A 348 -4.29 -9.81 11.35
C SER A 348 -4.46 -9.65 12.87
N THR A 349 -4.00 -10.62 13.65
CA THR A 349 -4.07 -10.68 15.12
C THR A 349 -2.74 -11.15 15.68
N ILE A 350 -2.35 -10.61 16.84
CA ILE A 350 -1.11 -10.96 17.55
C ILE A 350 -1.44 -11.22 19.03
N GLU A 351 -0.97 -12.34 19.59
CA GLU A 351 -1.10 -12.64 21.03
C GLU A 351 -0.46 -11.52 21.89
N SER A 352 -1.04 -11.18 23.05
CA SER A 352 -0.51 -10.16 23.96
C SER A 352 0.86 -10.53 24.56
N ALA A 353 1.23 -11.81 24.52
CA ALA A 353 2.59 -12.29 24.77
C ALA A 353 3.65 -11.70 23.81
N GLY A 354 3.24 -11.24 22.63
CA GLY A 354 4.04 -10.52 21.65
C GLY A 354 4.28 -11.29 20.35
N LEU A 355 4.38 -10.55 19.24
CA LEU A 355 4.78 -11.11 17.95
C LEU A 355 6.21 -11.65 18.02
N THR A 356 6.40 -12.89 17.59
CA THR A 356 7.72 -13.48 17.29
C THR A 356 7.83 -13.70 15.78
N VAL A 357 8.85 -13.13 15.15
CA VAL A 357 9.12 -13.32 13.72
C VAL A 357 10.27 -14.30 13.51
N SER A 358 10.18 -15.12 12.47
CA SER A 358 11.26 -15.95 11.94
C SER A 358 11.32 -15.78 10.43
N LEU A 359 12.49 -15.47 9.90
CA LEU A 359 12.71 -15.31 8.47
C LEU A 359 14.05 -15.90 8.01
N GLN A 360 14.08 -16.28 6.74
CA GLN A 360 15.31 -16.44 5.99
C GLN A 360 15.75 -15.07 5.45
N ILE A 361 17.06 -14.83 5.48
CA ILE A 361 17.71 -13.79 4.69
C ILE A 361 18.65 -14.55 3.75
N GLU A 362 18.37 -14.53 2.45
CA GLU A 362 19.22 -15.12 1.42
C GLU A 362 20.08 -14.04 0.77
N GLU A 363 21.39 -14.14 0.95
CA GLU A 363 22.38 -13.32 0.22
C GLU A 363 22.40 -13.75 -1.25
N THR A 364 21.95 -12.88 -2.17
CA THR A 364 22.09 -13.12 -3.62
C THR A 364 23.53 -12.92 -4.09
N GLU A 365 24.32 -12.12 -3.36
CA GLU A 365 25.78 -11.99 -3.51
C GLU A 365 26.51 -12.44 -2.23
N PRO A 366 27.41 -13.45 -2.28
CA PRO A 366 28.00 -14.02 -1.07
C PRO A 366 28.88 -13.07 -0.26
N GLY A 367 28.51 -12.86 1.01
CA GLY A 367 29.17 -11.99 1.98
C GLY A 367 28.58 -10.58 2.06
N ALA A 368 27.44 -10.33 1.43
CA ALA A 368 26.88 -8.98 1.33
C ALA A 368 26.06 -8.51 2.54
N LEU A 369 25.53 -9.39 3.40
CA LEU A 369 24.76 -9.00 4.59
C LEU A 369 25.66 -8.37 5.67
N ASP A 370 25.32 -7.19 6.22
CA ASP A 370 25.84 -6.79 7.53
C ASP A 370 25.16 -7.65 8.61
N PRO A 371 25.87 -8.52 9.34
CA PRO A 371 25.25 -9.38 10.35
C PRO A 371 24.74 -8.63 11.61
N ASN A 372 24.82 -7.29 11.64
CA ASN A 372 24.32 -6.43 12.72
C ASN A 372 23.12 -5.55 12.30
N SER A 373 22.78 -5.50 11.00
CA SER A 373 21.68 -4.69 10.46
C SER A 373 20.27 -5.29 10.60
N PRO A 374 20.04 -6.61 10.73
CA PRO A 374 18.67 -7.15 10.76
C PRO A 374 17.80 -6.67 11.94
N THR A 375 16.63 -6.09 11.65
CA THR A 375 15.64 -5.58 12.62
C THR A 375 14.23 -6.11 12.39
N LEU A 376 13.45 -6.14 13.48
CA LEU A 376 11.99 -6.12 13.51
C LEU A 376 11.58 -4.72 13.97
N ASP A 377 11.02 -3.92 13.07
CA ASP A 377 10.57 -2.55 13.36
C ASP A 377 9.04 -2.53 13.41
N TYR A 378 8.49 -1.95 14.47
CA TYR A 378 7.05 -2.04 14.76
C TYR A 378 6.53 -0.80 15.47
N THR A 379 5.28 -0.46 15.20
CA THR A 379 4.53 0.57 15.94
C THR A 379 3.59 -0.08 16.93
N VAL A 380 3.32 0.62 18.03
CA VAL A 380 2.27 0.28 19.00
C VAL A 380 1.43 1.53 19.20
N ASP A 381 0.19 1.53 18.73
CA ASP A 381 -0.69 2.70 18.66
C ASP A 381 0.00 3.92 18.02
N GLY A 382 0.72 3.68 16.92
CA GLY A 382 1.52 4.68 16.19
C GLY A 382 2.84 5.09 16.87
N SER A 383 3.18 4.55 18.04
CA SER A 383 4.47 4.79 18.71
C SER A 383 5.54 3.82 18.18
N PRO A 384 6.63 4.29 17.53
CA PRO A 384 7.62 3.42 16.90
C PRO A 384 8.58 2.77 17.91
N ASN A 385 8.91 1.50 17.65
CA ASN A 385 9.80 0.62 18.39
C ASN A 385 10.63 -0.24 17.41
N SER A 386 11.70 -0.86 17.89
CA SER A 386 12.56 -1.75 17.09
C SER A 386 13.27 -2.77 17.97
N THR A 387 13.34 -4.02 17.51
CA THR A 387 14.11 -5.12 18.13
C THR A 387 15.10 -5.69 17.11
N PRO A 388 16.40 -5.86 17.44
CA PRO A 388 17.34 -6.52 16.54
C PRO A 388 17.01 -8.01 16.39
N LEU A 389 17.03 -8.50 15.15
CA LEU A 389 16.92 -9.94 14.85
C LEU A 389 18.24 -10.64 15.17
N THR A 390 18.17 -11.89 15.64
CA THR A 390 19.35 -12.71 15.95
C THR A 390 19.37 -13.96 15.07
N LEU A 391 20.50 -14.22 14.41
CA LEU A 391 20.72 -15.45 13.65
C LEU A 391 20.78 -16.68 14.57
N ASN A 392 19.90 -17.65 14.31
CA ASN A 392 19.95 -19.01 14.83
C ASN A 392 20.76 -19.90 13.85
N PRO A 393 22.05 -20.21 14.15
CA PRO A 393 22.93 -20.94 13.24
C PRO A 393 22.61 -22.44 13.12
N THR A 394 21.58 -22.92 13.81
CA THR A 394 21.10 -24.32 13.73
C THR A 394 19.91 -24.51 12.79
N SER A 395 19.15 -23.45 12.53
CA SER A 395 18.01 -23.45 11.60
C SER A 395 18.23 -22.57 10.37
N ASP A 396 19.28 -21.75 10.36
CA ASP A 396 19.56 -20.75 9.33
C ASP A 396 18.40 -19.74 9.20
N ARG A 397 18.07 -19.12 10.34
CA ARG A 397 16.95 -18.18 10.51
C ARG A 397 17.31 -16.99 11.37
N TRP A 398 16.87 -15.81 10.97
CA TRP A 398 16.89 -14.60 11.78
C TRP A 398 15.59 -14.53 12.57
N VAL A 399 15.69 -14.38 13.89
CA VAL A 399 14.56 -14.46 14.83
C VAL A 399 14.58 -13.25 15.76
N GLY A 400 13.42 -12.65 15.99
CA GLY A 400 13.22 -11.57 16.96
C GLY A 400 11.77 -11.51 17.43
N ALA A 401 11.50 -10.68 18.43
CA ALA A 401 10.15 -10.51 18.97
C ALA A 401 9.92 -9.08 19.47
N THR A 402 8.66 -8.68 19.56
CA THR A 402 8.26 -7.40 20.19
C THR A 402 8.39 -7.43 21.71
N GLY A 403 8.34 -8.63 22.30
CA GLY A 403 7.95 -8.80 23.70
C GLY A 403 6.45 -8.48 23.92
N PRO A 404 5.95 -8.55 25.16
CA PRO A 404 4.54 -8.36 25.45
C PRO A 404 4.00 -7.01 24.94
N LEU A 405 2.80 -7.06 24.38
CA LEU A 405 2.13 -5.92 23.75
C LEU A 405 0.86 -5.54 24.54
N PRO A 406 0.44 -4.25 24.55
CA PRO A 406 -0.81 -3.86 25.20
C PRO A 406 -2.01 -4.48 24.48
N CYS A 407 -2.97 -5.00 25.25
CA CYS A 407 -4.22 -5.53 24.68
C CYS A 407 -4.95 -4.50 23.81
N THR A 408 -5.58 -4.96 22.73
CA THR A 408 -6.27 -4.17 21.68
C THR A 408 -5.44 -3.10 20.97
N ALA A 409 -4.12 -3.02 21.22
CA ALA A 409 -3.25 -2.08 20.53
C ALA A 409 -3.21 -2.37 19.02
N SER A 410 -3.11 -1.30 18.24
CA SER A 410 -2.88 -1.37 16.79
C SER A 410 -1.39 -1.49 16.51
N ILE A 411 -0.99 -2.56 15.83
CA ILE A 411 0.40 -2.89 15.50
C ILE A 411 0.58 -2.81 13.99
N SER A 412 1.48 -1.94 13.51
CA SER A 412 2.00 -1.98 12.13
C SER A 412 3.48 -2.33 12.18
N TRP A 413 3.90 -3.42 11.53
CA TRP A 413 5.25 -3.97 11.66
C TRP A 413 5.89 -4.40 10.33
N SER A 414 7.22 -4.39 10.30
CA SER A 414 8.04 -4.85 9.17
C SER A 414 9.36 -5.46 9.67
N VAL A 415 10.02 -6.23 8.83
CA VAL A 415 11.40 -6.70 9.08
C VAL A 415 12.33 -6.11 8.04
N ALA A 416 13.56 -5.76 8.43
CA ALA A 416 14.56 -5.18 7.55
C ALA A 416 15.95 -5.76 7.78
N ALA A 417 16.84 -5.60 6.80
CA ALA A 417 18.27 -5.84 6.91
C ALA A 417 19.03 -5.06 5.83
N SER A 418 20.17 -4.47 6.19
CA SER A 418 21.06 -3.77 5.27
C SER A 418 22.24 -4.64 4.83
N ASP A 419 22.72 -4.40 3.61
CA ASP A 419 24.00 -4.91 3.14
C ASP A 419 25.21 -4.19 3.79
N VAL A 420 26.42 -4.69 3.55
CA VAL A 420 27.69 -4.14 4.07
C VAL A 420 28.09 -2.79 3.47
N THR A 421 27.38 -2.31 2.44
CA THR A 421 27.61 -1.00 1.81
C THR A 421 26.70 0.08 2.42
N GLY A 422 25.51 -0.32 2.87
CA GLY A 422 24.56 0.47 3.66
C GLY A 422 23.10 0.29 3.26
N GLY A 423 22.82 -0.17 2.04
CA GLY A 423 21.46 -0.21 1.48
C GLY A 423 20.55 -1.18 2.23
N GLU A 424 19.36 -0.71 2.62
CA GLU A 424 18.37 -1.49 3.37
C GLU A 424 17.39 -2.27 2.47
N ARG A 425 17.17 -3.55 2.77
CA ARG A 425 16.06 -4.35 2.28
C ARG A 425 15.01 -4.50 3.39
N ARG A 426 13.79 -4.03 3.14
CA ARG A 426 12.65 -4.14 4.06
C ARG A 426 11.59 -5.13 3.53
N LEU A 427 10.74 -5.65 4.41
CA LEU A 427 9.59 -6.50 4.08
C LEU A 427 8.44 -6.18 5.04
N GLY A 428 7.36 -5.63 4.51
CA GLY A 428 6.23 -5.02 5.24
C GLY A 428 5.83 -3.67 4.61
N SER A 429 4.96 -2.87 5.22
CA SER A 429 4.35 -3.07 6.54
C SER A 429 3.21 -4.10 6.54
N PHE A 430 2.93 -4.65 7.72
CA PHE A 430 1.84 -5.56 8.00
C PHE A 430 1.08 -5.07 9.24
N ASP A 431 -0.24 -4.99 9.14
CA ASP A 431 -1.11 -4.47 10.21
C ASP A 431 -1.84 -5.59 10.96
N ALA A 432 -1.92 -5.48 12.29
CA ALA A 432 -2.58 -6.44 13.17
C ALA A 432 -3.06 -5.79 14.49
N THR A 433 -4.04 -6.42 15.14
CA THR A 433 -4.55 -6.03 16.47
C THR A 433 -4.10 -7.03 17.54
N VAL A 434 -3.77 -6.54 18.75
CA VAL A 434 -3.39 -7.41 19.87
C VAL A 434 -4.62 -8.08 20.51
N VAL A 435 -4.72 -9.41 20.41
CA VAL A 435 -5.85 -10.26 20.84
C VAL A 435 -5.35 -11.67 21.17
N ASP A 436 -5.84 -12.28 22.26
CA ASP A 436 -5.53 -13.69 22.60
C ASP A 436 -6.72 -14.63 22.41
N ASN A 437 -7.95 -14.14 22.60
CA ASN A 437 -9.21 -14.89 22.52
C ASN A 437 -10.28 -14.13 21.71
N LEU A 438 -11.20 -14.90 21.11
CA LEU A 438 -12.37 -14.37 20.44
C LEU A 438 -13.65 -14.96 21.06
N ASP A 439 -14.17 -14.28 22.08
CA ASP A 439 -15.36 -14.71 22.82
C ASP A 439 -16.64 -14.45 22.01
N VAL A 440 -17.16 -15.49 21.35
CA VAL A 440 -18.43 -15.43 20.60
C VAL A 440 -19.61 -15.38 21.58
N LEU A 441 -20.05 -14.16 21.90
CA LEU A 441 -21.20 -13.88 22.79
C LEU A 441 -22.54 -14.27 22.16
N PHE A 442 -22.66 -14.17 20.83
CA PHE A 442 -23.86 -14.54 20.08
C PHE A 442 -23.49 -15.04 18.69
N ILE A 443 -24.21 -16.05 18.19
CA ILE A 443 -24.17 -16.47 16.79
C ILE A 443 -25.53 -16.99 16.34
N ASP A 444 -25.96 -16.63 15.12
CA ASP A 444 -27.09 -17.23 14.43
C ASP A 444 -26.73 -17.55 12.97
N GLU A 445 -26.43 -18.82 12.72
CA GLU A 445 -26.18 -19.45 11.41
C GLU A 445 -27.51 -19.86 10.71
N PHE A 446 -28.65 -19.32 11.15
CA PHE A 446 -29.98 -19.45 10.52
C PHE A 446 -30.55 -20.88 10.35
N GLU A 447 -29.84 -21.91 10.81
CA GLU A 447 -30.30 -23.29 10.96
C GLU A 447 -31.54 -23.43 11.86
N ALA A 448 -31.71 -22.51 12.81
CA ALA A 448 -32.82 -22.46 13.74
C ALA A 448 -33.66 -21.18 13.57
N ASN A 449 -34.77 -21.07 14.31
CA ASN A 449 -35.54 -19.83 14.36
C ASN A 449 -35.07 -18.96 15.55
N GLY A 450 -34.02 -18.15 15.34
CA GLY A 450 -33.51 -17.20 16.34
C GLY A 450 -34.46 -16.04 16.72
N GLY A 451 -35.67 -15.99 16.15
CA GLY A 451 -36.67 -14.97 16.50
C GLY A 451 -36.63 -13.69 15.64
N TRP A 452 -35.90 -13.74 14.52
CA TRP A 452 -35.88 -12.70 13.49
C TRP A 452 -37.29 -12.39 12.96
N THR A 453 -37.52 -11.11 12.65
CA THR A 453 -38.81 -10.61 12.17
C THR A 453 -38.67 -9.90 10.83
N VAL A 454 -39.53 -10.26 9.88
CA VAL A 454 -39.57 -9.68 8.52
C VAL A 454 -40.68 -8.63 8.43
N GLY A 455 -40.39 -7.54 7.74
CA GLY A 455 -41.33 -6.46 7.43
C GLY A 455 -40.91 -5.69 6.17
N GLY A 456 -41.40 -4.45 6.04
CA GLY A 456 -41.12 -3.58 4.89
C GLY A 456 -42.39 -3.18 4.14
N THR A 457 -42.23 -2.80 2.87
CA THR A 457 -43.26 -2.29 1.95
C THR A 457 -43.29 -2.98 0.60
N ALA A 458 -42.26 -3.77 0.25
CA ALA A 458 -42.18 -4.53 -1.00
C ALA A 458 -43.40 -5.45 -1.20
N THR A 459 -43.76 -5.65 -2.47
CA THR A 459 -44.94 -6.42 -2.87
C THR A 459 -44.64 -7.88 -3.20
N ASP A 460 -43.43 -8.19 -3.65
CA ASP A 460 -42.85 -9.55 -3.75
C ASP A 460 -41.42 -9.54 -3.13
N GLY A 461 -40.69 -10.66 -3.16
CA GLY A 461 -39.28 -10.69 -2.77
C GLY A 461 -38.97 -10.69 -1.28
N GLN A 462 -39.93 -10.98 -0.41
CA GLN A 462 -39.74 -10.82 1.04
C GLN A 462 -38.76 -11.85 1.64
N TRP A 463 -37.96 -11.37 2.59
CA TRP A 463 -36.99 -12.19 3.34
C TRP A 463 -37.58 -13.52 3.84
N THR A 464 -36.96 -14.61 3.42
CA THR A 464 -37.34 -15.99 3.72
C THR A 464 -36.11 -16.77 4.18
N ARG A 465 -36.23 -17.51 5.30
CA ARG A 465 -35.15 -18.35 5.82
C ARG A 465 -35.22 -19.75 5.20
N GLY A 466 -34.12 -20.25 4.64
CA GLY A 466 -34.06 -21.59 4.07
C GLY A 466 -32.77 -21.89 3.30
N ILE A 467 -32.74 -23.07 2.69
CA ILE A 467 -31.62 -23.55 1.86
C ILE A 467 -31.61 -22.78 0.52
N PRO A 468 -30.47 -22.22 0.06
CA PRO A 468 -30.39 -21.52 -1.24
C PRO A 468 -30.82 -22.39 -2.44
N ILE A 469 -31.64 -21.83 -3.32
CA ILE A 469 -32.19 -22.55 -4.48
C ILE A 469 -31.24 -22.50 -5.69
N THR A 470 -30.67 -23.65 -6.02
CA THR A 470 -29.71 -23.82 -7.13
C THR A 470 -30.34 -23.96 -8.52
N SER A 471 -31.67 -23.88 -8.63
CA SER A 471 -32.41 -23.96 -9.90
C SER A 471 -32.90 -22.61 -10.42
N CYS A 472 -32.55 -21.52 -9.75
CA CYS A 472 -32.83 -20.15 -10.15
C CYS A 472 -31.51 -19.44 -10.51
N ASP A 473 -31.59 -18.49 -11.44
CA ASP A 473 -30.45 -17.84 -12.10
C ASP A 473 -30.81 -16.38 -12.42
N ARG A 474 -31.21 -15.63 -11.37
CA ARG A 474 -31.43 -14.16 -11.42
C ARG A 474 -30.32 -13.37 -10.68
N GLY A 475 -29.36 -14.07 -10.06
CA GLY A 475 -28.27 -13.47 -9.30
C GLY A 475 -28.22 -13.88 -7.82
N ASN A 476 -29.12 -14.77 -7.39
CA ASN A 476 -29.19 -15.37 -6.06
C ASN A 476 -27.96 -16.23 -5.70
N PRO A 477 -27.65 -16.42 -4.41
CA PRO A 477 -26.64 -17.40 -3.98
C PRO A 477 -27.09 -18.84 -4.28
N THR A 478 -26.10 -19.72 -4.48
CA THR A 478 -26.30 -21.17 -4.71
C THR A 478 -25.75 -22.06 -3.59
N SER A 479 -25.05 -21.46 -2.63
CA SER A 479 -24.65 -22.03 -1.34
C SER A 479 -24.61 -20.91 -0.31
N THR A 480 -24.45 -21.26 0.96
CA THR A 480 -24.03 -20.34 2.03
C THR A 480 -22.50 -20.13 2.00
N PRO A 481 -21.92 -19.21 2.79
CA PRO A 481 -20.49 -18.88 2.70
C PRO A 481 -19.57 -19.86 3.48
N ASP A 482 -20.02 -20.37 4.62
CA ASP A 482 -19.23 -21.24 5.51
C ASP A 482 -19.55 -22.74 5.38
N GLY A 483 -20.57 -23.09 4.58
CA GLY A 483 -21.03 -24.46 4.39
C GLY A 483 -22.14 -24.90 5.36
N SER A 484 -22.80 -23.95 6.04
CA SER A 484 -24.13 -24.12 6.63
C SER A 484 -25.17 -24.64 5.61
N SER A 485 -26.39 -24.94 6.05
CA SER A 485 -27.48 -25.35 5.15
C SER A 485 -28.46 -24.23 4.83
N ASN A 486 -28.68 -23.27 5.74
CA ASN A 486 -29.73 -22.25 5.63
C ASN A 486 -29.15 -20.84 5.73
N ALA A 487 -29.73 -19.91 4.97
CA ALA A 487 -29.52 -18.48 5.12
C ALA A 487 -30.87 -17.75 5.21
N PHE A 488 -30.87 -16.43 5.38
CA PHE A 488 -32.00 -15.59 4.96
C PHE A 488 -31.76 -15.08 3.53
N LEU A 489 -32.78 -15.14 2.67
CA LEU A 489 -32.70 -14.69 1.27
C LEU A 489 -33.99 -13.96 0.85
N THR A 490 -33.93 -13.10 -0.16
CA THR A 490 -35.10 -12.65 -0.95
C THR A 490 -35.68 -13.82 -1.76
N ASP A 491 -36.97 -13.73 -2.14
CA ASP A 491 -37.88 -14.85 -2.47
C ASP A 491 -37.23 -16.22 -2.78
N ASN A 492 -36.94 -16.97 -1.71
CA ASN A 492 -36.35 -18.31 -1.79
C ASN A 492 -37.45 -19.34 -2.13
N SER A 493 -38.00 -19.24 -3.35
CA SER A 493 -39.20 -19.94 -3.81
C SER A 493 -39.03 -20.50 -5.22
N THR A 494 -39.70 -21.64 -5.50
CA THR A 494 -39.89 -22.18 -6.87
C THR A 494 -41.38 -22.26 -7.25
N ASN A 495 -42.25 -21.63 -6.47
CA ASN A 495 -43.70 -21.80 -6.61
C ASN A 495 -44.25 -21.05 -7.84
N GLY A 496 -44.66 -21.81 -8.85
CA GLY A 496 -45.27 -21.30 -10.07
C GLY A 496 -44.47 -21.59 -11.34
N GLY A 497 -43.16 -21.88 -11.19
CA GLY A 497 -42.26 -22.12 -12.31
C GLY A 497 -41.68 -20.85 -12.94
N ASP A 498 -41.86 -19.70 -12.28
CA ASP A 498 -41.04 -18.50 -12.46
C ASP A 498 -40.15 -18.36 -11.21
N CYS A 499 -38.90 -17.94 -11.39
CA CYS A 499 -37.96 -17.67 -10.30
C CYS A 499 -37.98 -16.17 -10.01
N ASN A 500 -39.08 -15.67 -9.43
CA ASN A 500 -39.23 -14.26 -9.06
C ASN A 500 -38.60 -14.03 -7.67
N SER A 501 -37.27 -14.11 -7.60
CA SER A 501 -36.48 -14.00 -6.36
C SER A 501 -36.07 -12.55 -6.03
N ASP A 502 -36.51 -11.62 -6.87
CA ASP A 502 -36.32 -10.17 -6.78
C ASP A 502 -37.24 -9.51 -5.74
N VAL A 503 -36.70 -8.51 -5.04
CA VAL A 503 -37.50 -7.49 -4.33
C VAL A 503 -38.27 -6.66 -5.36
N ASP A 504 -39.56 -6.44 -5.13
CA ASP A 504 -40.46 -5.88 -6.14
C ASP A 504 -41.33 -4.74 -5.54
N GLY A 505 -41.07 -3.49 -5.94
CA GLY A 505 -41.91 -2.33 -5.66
C GLY A 505 -41.89 -1.78 -4.22
N GLY A 506 -40.79 -1.94 -3.49
CA GLY A 506 -40.60 -1.38 -2.16
C GLY A 506 -39.38 -1.96 -1.42
N GLU A 507 -39.38 -1.88 -0.09
CA GLU A 507 -38.31 -2.40 0.76
C GLU A 507 -38.73 -3.71 1.43
N THR A 508 -37.81 -4.66 1.59
CA THR A 508 -37.97 -5.77 2.55
C THR A 508 -36.91 -5.70 3.64
N ILE A 509 -37.35 -5.82 4.90
CA ILE A 509 -36.58 -5.51 6.10
C ILE A 509 -36.53 -6.74 7.00
N LEU A 510 -35.34 -7.30 7.18
CA LEU A 510 -35.04 -8.39 8.12
C LEU A 510 -34.48 -7.78 9.41
N THR A 511 -35.15 -7.95 10.55
CA THR A 511 -34.72 -7.40 11.84
C THR A 511 -34.41 -8.52 12.85
N SER A 512 -33.32 -8.38 13.59
CA SER A 512 -32.81 -9.35 14.58
C SER A 512 -33.74 -9.59 15.77
N PRO A 513 -33.48 -10.63 16.60
CA PRO A 513 -33.81 -10.58 18.03
C PRO A 513 -33.12 -9.41 18.75
N ILE A 514 -33.33 -9.25 20.05
CA ILE A 514 -32.45 -8.38 20.86
C ILE A 514 -31.07 -9.07 20.96
N LEU A 515 -30.01 -8.30 20.72
CA LEU A 515 -28.62 -8.72 20.90
C LEU A 515 -28.04 -7.98 22.11
N ASP A 516 -27.29 -8.69 22.95
CA ASP A 516 -26.52 -8.08 24.03
C ASP A 516 -25.12 -7.74 23.49
N VAL A 517 -24.78 -6.45 23.57
CA VAL A 517 -23.47 -5.89 23.22
C VAL A 517 -23.03 -4.95 24.34
N SER A 518 -23.32 -5.28 25.60
CA SER A 518 -22.98 -4.43 26.75
C SER A 518 -21.46 -4.25 26.96
N ASN A 519 -20.63 -5.10 26.35
CA ASN A 519 -19.18 -4.95 26.32
C ASN A 519 -18.78 -3.85 25.31
N PRO A 520 -17.93 -2.87 25.67
CA PRO A 520 -17.47 -1.83 24.73
C PRO A 520 -16.68 -2.37 23.53
N GLU A 521 -16.02 -3.52 23.67
CA GLU A 521 -15.23 -4.17 22.63
C GLU A 521 -16.05 -5.23 21.85
N ALA A 522 -17.38 -5.15 21.91
CA ALA A 522 -18.25 -5.99 21.11
C ALA A 522 -18.10 -5.67 19.60
N VAL A 523 -17.63 -6.66 18.85
CA VAL A 523 -17.57 -6.68 17.39
C VAL A 523 -18.81 -7.39 16.86
N LEU A 524 -19.52 -6.74 15.96
CA LEU A 524 -20.65 -7.27 15.21
C LEU A 524 -20.14 -7.68 13.82
N SER A 525 -20.24 -8.96 13.48
CA SER A 525 -19.94 -9.46 12.14
C SER A 525 -21.13 -10.16 11.49
N TYR A 526 -21.14 -10.18 10.17
CA TYR A 526 -22.12 -10.91 9.36
C TYR A 526 -21.58 -11.21 7.97
N TRP A 527 -22.15 -12.23 7.32
CA TRP A 527 -22.03 -12.40 5.87
C TRP A 527 -23.28 -11.85 5.18
N ARG A 528 -23.08 -11.21 4.02
CA ARG A 528 -24.16 -10.80 3.13
C ARG A 528 -23.85 -11.10 1.67
N TRP A 529 -24.91 -11.14 0.88
CA TRP A 529 -24.92 -11.21 -0.58
C TRP A 529 -25.86 -10.12 -1.09
N HIS A 530 -25.48 -9.42 -2.15
CA HIS A 530 -26.36 -8.48 -2.82
C HIS A 530 -26.09 -8.48 -4.32
N ASN A 531 -27.14 -8.50 -5.14
CA ASN A 531 -27.07 -8.41 -6.58
C ASN A 531 -28.15 -7.45 -7.10
N ASN A 532 -27.71 -6.37 -7.75
CA ASN A 532 -28.56 -5.40 -8.46
C ASN A 532 -28.05 -5.19 -9.92
N SER A 533 -27.30 -6.17 -10.44
CA SER A 533 -26.61 -6.07 -11.75
C SER A 533 -27.51 -6.28 -12.97
N THR A 534 -28.79 -6.63 -12.79
CA THR A 534 -29.75 -6.84 -13.89
C THR A 534 -31.13 -6.21 -13.58
N GLY A 535 -32.04 -6.19 -14.57
CA GLY A 535 -33.35 -5.53 -14.48
C GLY A 535 -33.51 -4.38 -15.47
N ALA A 536 -34.43 -3.43 -15.19
CA ALA A 536 -34.63 -2.26 -16.05
C ALA A 536 -33.78 -1.05 -15.64
N SER A 537 -33.39 -0.95 -14.35
CA SER A 537 -32.49 0.09 -13.82
C SER A 537 -31.30 -0.48 -13.02
N PRO A 538 -30.54 -1.47 -13.57
CA PRO A 538 -29.46 -2.13 -12.84
C PRO A 538 -28.43 -1.12 -12.32
N GLY A 539 -28.04 -1.29 -11.06
CA GLY A 539 -27.22 -0.34 -10.31
C GLY A 539 -27.99 0.73 -9.52
N GLY A 540 -29.31 0.79 -9.65
CA GLY A 540 -30.16 1.82 -9.04
C GLY A 540 -30.48 1.64 -7.56
N ASP A 541 -30.44 0.40 -7.04
CA ASP A 541 -31.11 0.06 -5.77
C ASP A 541 -30.10 -0.47 -4.72
N PRO A 542 -29.97 0.18 -3.55
CA PRO A 542 -28.97 -0.20 -2.57
C PRO A 542 -29.41 -1.33 -1.61
N PHE A 543 -28.42 -1.98 -1.01
CA PHE A 543 -28.59 -2.76 0.22
C PHE A 543 -28.11 -1.93 1.42
N THR A 544 -28.89 -1.89 2.50
CA THR A 544 -28.57 -1.05 3.67
C THR A 544 -28.64 -1.84 4.97
N VAL A 545 -27.65 -1.67 5.84
CA VAL A 545 -27.62 -2.26 7.18
C VAL A 545 -27.63 -1.16 8.22
N GLU A 546 -28.49 -1.30 9.22
CA GLU A 546 -28.61 -0.34 10.31
C GLU A 546 -28.68 -1.04 11.66
N ILE A 547 -28.17 -0.36 12.69
CA ILE A 547 -28.24 -0.81 14.09
C ILE A 547 -29.01 0.18 14.96
N SER A 548 -29.54 -0.32 16.07
CA SER A 548 -30.33 0.45 17.03
C SER A 548 -29.98 0.08 18.47
N PRO A 549 -29.41 1.00 19.27
CA PRO A 549 -29.01 0.77 20.66
C PRO A 549 -30.16 0.94 21.66
N ASN A 550 -31.41 0.88 21.19
CA ASN A 550 -32.61 1.13 22.00
C ASN A 550 -33.82 0.36 21.48
N ASN A 551 -33.62 -0.92 21.18
CA ASN A 551 -34.65 -1.87 20.73
C ASN A 551 -35.50 -1.38 19.54
N GLY A 552 -34.85 -0.74 18.56
CA GLY A 552 -35.48 -0.25 17.33
C GLY A 552 -36.15 1.12 17.41
N SER A 553 -35.93 1.89 18.48
CA SER A 553 -36.56 3.22 18.65
C SER A 553 -35.92 4.31 17.79
N THR A 554 -34.60 4.23 17.58
CA THR A 554 -33.83 5.03 16.61
C THR A 554 -32.79 4.15 15.94
N TRP A 555 -32.53 4.37 14.66
CA TRP A 555 -31.59 3.60 13.85
C TRP A 555 -30.41 4.47 13.41
N VAL A 556 -29.25 3.84 13.26
CA VAL A 556 -27.99 4.42 12.79
C VAL A 556 -27.47 3.53 11.66
N ASN A 557 -26.99 4.13 10.57
CA ASN A 557 -26.41 3.38 9.47
C ASN A 557 -25.09 2.73 9.87
N LEU A 558 -24.96 1.45 9.59
CA LEU A 558 -23.74 0.66 9.78
C LEU A 558 -23.04 0.44 8.43
N GLU A 559 -23.83 0.16 7.39
CA GLU A 559 -23.36 -0.05 6.03
C GLU A 559 -24.41 0.42 5.03
N THR A 560 -23.97 0.99 3.90
CA THR A 560 -24.79 1.15 2.71
C THR A 560 -23.99 0.65 1.51
N VAL A 561 -24.54 -0.31 0.78
CA VAL A 561 -23.97 -0.88 -0.44
C VAL A 561 -24.71 -0.25 -1.62
N PRO A 562 -24.09 0.63 -2.44
CA PRO A 562 -24.72 1.18 -3.64
C PRO A 562 -25.06 0.05 -4.62
N GLY A 563 -26.22 0.08 -5.28
CA GLY A 563 -26.62 -0.97 -6.22
C GLY A 563 -25.61 -1.20 -7.37
N ASN A 564 -24.82 -0.19 -7.70
CA ASN A 564 -23.77 -0.22 -8.72
C ASN A 564 -22.35 -0.57 -8.19
N SER A 565 -22.21 -1.00 -6.94
CA SER A 565 -20.89 -1.35 -6.37
C SER A 565 -20.34 -2.69 -6.89
N SER A 566 -19.04 -2.91 -6.72
CA SER A 566 -18.40 -4.21 -6.97
C SER A 566 -19.02 -5.35 -6.15
N GLU A 567 -19.47 -5.04 -4.93
CA GLU A 567 -20.13 -5.98 -4.00
C GLU A 567 -21.65 -6.13 -4.25
N SER A 568 -22.15 -5.56 -5.36
CA SER A 568 -23.57 -5.59 -5.77
C SER A 568 -23.80 -6.42 -7.04
N SER A 569 -22.87 -7.34 -7.34
CA SER A 569 -22.91 -8.26 -8.47
C SER A 569 -23.15 -9.73 -8.05
N GLY A 570 -23.55 -9.94 -6.79
CA GLY A 570 -23.51 -11.22 -6.10
C GLY A 570 -22.14 -11.51 -5.49
N GLY A 571 -21.99 -12.72 -4.93
CA GLY A 571 -20.85 -13.08 -4.09
C GLY A 571 -21.15 -12.84 -2.61
N TRP A 572 -20.58 -13.70 -1.76
CA TRP A 572 -20.67 -13.54 -0.31
C TRP A 572 -19.54 -12.65 0.19
N VAL A 573 -19.88 -11.61 0.95
CA VAL A 573 -18.91 -10.72 1.59
C VAL A 573 -19.14 -10.74 3.10
N ARG A 574 -18.08 -10.95 3.87
CA ARG A 574 -18.06 -10.79 5.33
C ARG A 574 -17.75 -9.34 5.68
N LYS A 575 -18.45 -8.79 6.67
CA LYS A 575 -18.17 -7.46 7.24
C LYS A 575 -18.09 -7.55 8.76
N GLU A 576 -17.29 -6.69 9.37
CA GLU A 576 -17.07 -6.62 10.82
C GLU A 576 -17.06 -5.16 11.26
N PHE A 577 -17.66 -4.87 12.41
CA PHE A 577 -17.77 -3.52 12.95
C PHE A 577 -17.70 -3.53 14.48
N ARG A 578 -16.81 -2.74 15.08
CA ARG A 578 -16.81 -2.49 16.52
C ARG A 578 -18.02 -1.61 16.87
N VAL A 579 -18.94 -2.11 17.68
CA VAL A 579 -20.26 -1.49 17.89
C VAL A 579 -20.15 -0.10 18.52
N ALA A 580 -19.18 0.09 19.41
CA ALA A 580 -18.93 1.34 20.13
C ALA A 580 -18.59 2.55 19.23
N ASP A 581 -18.12 2.30 18.00
CA ASP A 581 -17.72 3.36 17.06
C ASP A 581 -18.94 4.03 16.41
N PHE A 582 -20.07 3.30 16.35
CA PHE A 582 -21.32 3.73 15.72
C PHE A 582 -22.39 4.14 16.74
N VAL A 583 -22.48 3.43 17.87
CA VAL A 583 -23.51 3.63 18.90
C VAL A 583 -22.97 3.37 20.30
N THR A 584 -23.58 3.96 21.32
CA THR A 584 -23.32 3.53 22.71
C THR A 584 -23.77 2.06 22.88
N PRO A 585 -22.89 1.14 23.31
CA PRO A 585 -23.23 -0.29 23.44
C PRO A 585 -24.25 -0.55 24.57
N THR A 586 -25.11 -1.57 24.42
CA THR A 586 -26.22 -1.88 25.35
C THR A 586 -26.65 -3.36 25.31
N ASP A 587 -27.45 -3.78 26.29
CA ASP A 587 -28.20 -5.05 26.33
C ASP A 587 -29.46 -5.07 25.42
N THR A 588 -29.67 -4.03 24.59
CA THR A 588 -30.91 -3.87 23.79
C THR A 588 -30.66 -3.61 22.29
N LEU A 589 -29.50 -4.00 21.77
CA LEU A 589 -29.17 -3.78 20.36
C LEU A 589 -30.13 -4.54 19.43
N ARG A 590 -30.43 -3.93 18.29
CA ARG A 590 -31.07 -4.57 17.12
C ARG A 590 -30.23 -4.25 15.89
N ILE A 591 -30.06 -5.21 15.00
CA ILE A 591 -29.60 -5.00 13.62
C ILE A 591 -30.78 -5.22 12.67
N ARG A 592 -30.81 -4.47 11.56
CA ARG A 592 -31.70 -4.75 10.43
C ARG A 592 -30.98 -4.65 9.10
N PHE A 593 -31.35 -5.56 8.20
CA PHE A 593 -30.91 -5.63 6.82
C PHE A 593 -32.08 -5.22 5.91
N ILE A 594 -31.83 -4.27 5.02
CA ILE A 594 -32.82 -3.64 4.15
C ILE A 594 -32.38 -3.88 2.71
N SER A 595 -33.23 -4.55 1.94
CA SER A 595 -33.09 -4.70 0.49
C SER A 595 -34.24 -3.95 -0.17
N SER A 596 -33.96 -3.03 -1.09
CA SER A 596 -34.95 -2.19 -1.76
C SER A 596 -35.02 -2.45 -3.26
N ASP A 597 -36.22 -2.29 -3.84
CA ASP A 597 -36.44 -1.99 -5.26
C ASP A 597 -37.37 -0.76 -5.32
N ILE A 598 -36.87 0.40 -5.73
CA ILE A 598 -37.61 1.68 -5.64
C ILE A 598 -37.34 2.57 -6.85
N GLY A 599 -38.18 2.44 -7.89
CA GLY A 599 -38.26 3.42 -8.98
C GLY A 599 -38.66 2.79 -10.30
N ASP A 600 -37.73 2.80 -11.25
CA ASP A 600 -37.78 1.99 -12.46
C ASP A 600 -37.20 0.61 -12.10
N GLY A 601 -38.03 -0.43 -12.02
CA GLY A 601 -37.69 -1.67 -11.29
C GLY A 601 -36.45 -2.45 -11.78
N SER A 602 -35.72 -3.01 -10.83
CA SER A 602 -34.51 -3.81 -11.03
C SER A 602 -34.73 -5.27 -10.65
N VAL A 603 -33.74 -6.13 -10.90
CA VAL A 603 -33.66 -7.46 -10.28
C VAL A 603 -32.79 -7.31 -9.04
N VAL A 604 -33.38 -7.48 -7.85
CA VAL A 604 -32.71 -7.27 -6.56
C VAL A 604 -32.71 -8.57 -5.75
N GLU A 605 -31.57 -9.25 -5.76
CA GLU A 605 -31.33 -10.49 -5.01
C GLU A 605 -30.46 -10.18 -3.79
N SER A 606 -30.91 -10.53 -2.58
CA SER A 606 -30.12 -10.31 -1.36
C SER A 606 -30.17 -11.51 -0.43
N ALA A 607 -29.05 -11.80 0.23
CA ALA A 607 -28.96 -12.82 1.28
C ALA A 607 -28.14 -12.34 2.48
N VAL A 608 -28.38 -12.95 3.65
CA VAL A 608 -27.62 -12.75 4.89
C VAL A 608 -27.40 -14.11 5.51
N ASP A 609 -26.20 -14.35 6.06
CA ASP A 609 -25.90 -15.53 6.86
C ASP A 609 -24.96 -15.21 8.03
N ARG A 610 -24.91 -16.09 9.02
CA ARG A 610 -23.99 -16.10 10.16
C ARG A 610 -23.80 -14.72 10.79
N VAL A 611 -24.84 -14.23 11.46
CA VAL A 611 -24.76 -12.99 12.23
C VAL A 611 -24.17 -13.31 13.61
N GLU A 612 -23.07 -12.66 13.96
CA GLU A 612 -22.21 -13.02 15.08
C GLU A 612 -21.89 -11.75 15.91
N ILE A 613 -21.99 -11.85 17.24
CA ILE A 613 -21.35 -10.90 18.16
C ILE A 613 -20.18 -11.64 18.80
N SER A 614 -18.99 -11.09 18.66
CA SER A 614 -17.80 -11.51 19.38
C SER A 614 -17.25 -10.36 20.22
N VAL A 615 -16.43 -10.71 21.21
CA VAL A 615 -15.53 -9.77 21.89
C VAL A 615 -14.12 -10.26 21.62
N GLN A 616 -13.26 -9.34 21.20
CA GLN A 616 -11.82 -9.57 21.22
C GLN A 616 -11.37 -9.38 22.67
N SER A 617 -11.06 -10.49 23.33
CA SER A 617 -10.52 -10.52 24.68
C SER A 617 -9.03 -10.83 24.58
N CYS A 618 -8.23 -10.16 25.40
CA CYS A 618 -6.97 -10.74 25.82
C CYS A 618 -7.31 -11.55 27.06
N ASP A 619 -7.08 -12.86 27.03
CA ASP A 619 -6.63 -13.50 28.26
C ASP A 619 -5.33 -12.78 28.60
N THR A 620 -5.38 -11.86 29.57
CA THR A 620 -4.19 -11.54 30.35
C THR A 620 -3.86 -12.78 31.16
N GLY A 621 -3.28 -13.77 30.47
CA GLY A 621 -2.82 -15.05 30.98
C GLY A 621 -1.60 -14.87 31.86
N GLU A 622 -1.70 -13.97 32.85
CA GLU A 622 -0.96 -14.04 34.09
C GLU A 622 -1.12 -15.48 34.59
N PRO A 623 -0.07 -16.31 34.60
CA PRO A 623 -0.21 -17.75 34.87
C PRO A 623 -0.50 -18.08 36.35
N ALA A 624 -1.07 -17.10 37.05
CA ALA A 624 -1.42 -17.04 38.46
C ALA A 624 -2.87 -16.60 38.70
N ASP A 625 -3.62 -16.10 37.70
CA ASP A 625 -5.09 -16.08 37.73
C ASP A 625 -5.57 -17.52 37.47
N PHE A 626 -6.36 -18.05 38.41
CA PHE A 626 -6.83 -19.44 38.41
C PHE A 626 -8.35 -19.58 38.49
N ASP A 627 -9.11 -18.50 38.71
CA ASP A 627 -10.57 -18.52 38.64
C ASP A 627 -11.20 -17.66 37.52
N GLY A 628 -10.39 -16.84 36.85
CA GLY A 628 -10.68 -16.17 35.60
C GLY A 628 -11.42 -14.83 35.77
N ASP A 629 -11.15 -14.10 36.84
CA ASP A 629 -11.79 -12.80 37.14
C ASP A 629 -10.95 -11.58 36.70
N GLY A 630 -9.67 -11.77 36.37
CA GLY A 630 -8.78 -10.76 35.78
C GLY A 630 -7.87 -10.03 36.79
N ASP A 631 -7.96 -10.35 38.08
CA ASP A 631 -6.97 -9.97 39.11
C ASP A 631 -6.14 -11.19 39.56
N VAL A 632 -5.00 -10.97 40.24
CA VAL A 632 -4.20 -12.04 40.87
C VAL A 632 -4.23 -11.85 42.38
N ASP A 633 -5.14 -12.58 43.04
CA ASP A 633 -5.70 -12.26 44.35
C ASP A 633 -5.44 -13.36 45.42
N PHE A 634 -6.06 -13.19 46.59
CA PHE A 634 -6.13 -14.16 47.66
C PHE A 634 -6.92 -15.44 47.31
N GLU A 635 -7.94 -15.37 46.45
CA GLU A 635 -8.65 -16.59 46.02
C GLU A 635 -7.78 -17.46 45.07
N ASP A 636 -6.93 -16.87 44.22
CA ASP A 636 -5.90 -17.61 43.45
C ASP A 636 -4.84 -18.25 44.34
N LEU A 637 -4.39 -17.51 45.37
CA LEU A 637 -3.51 -18.06 46.38
C LEU A 637 -4.18 -19.25 47.09
N ILE A 638 -5.51 -19.26 47.26
CA ILE A 638 -6.27 -20.41 47.75
C ILE A 638 -6.30 -21.53 46.69
N ALA A 639 -6.52 -21.23 45.41
CA ALA A 639 -6.52 -22.21 44.33
C ALA A 639 -5.18 -22.97 44.26
N LEU A 640 -4.05 -22.24 44.23
CA LEU A 640 -2.69 -22.78 44.26
C LEU A 640 -2.41 -23.57 45.56
N LEU A 641 -2.74 -23.02 46.73
CA LEU A 641 -2.52 -23.73 47.99
C LEU A 641 -3.42 -24.97 48.16
N SER A 642 -4.51 -25.09 47.38
CA SER A 642 -5.38 -26.27 47.39
C SER A 642 -4.77 -27.48 46.67
N THR A 643 -3.88 -27.25 45.70
CA THR A 643 -3.22 -28.29 44.88
C THR A 643 -1.80 -28.61 45.32
N PHE A 644 -1.25 -27.86 46.29
CA PHE A 644 0.14 -27.92 46.77
C PHE A 644 0.70 -29.34 46.97
N GLY A 645 1.67 -29.72 46.14
CA GLY A 645 2.29 -31.03 46.06
C GLY A 645 2.37 -31.56 44.61
N PRO A 646 2.75 -32.84 44.42
CA PRO A 646 2.79 -33.46 43.10
C PRO A 646 1.38 -33.59 42.51
N CYS A 647 1.15 -32.97 41.36
CA CYS A 647 -0.15 -32.96 40.69
C CYS A 647 -0.18 -33.88 39.45
N GLY A 648 -1.38 -34.06 38.87
CA GLY A 648 -1.57 -34.80 37.62
C GLY A 648 -1.88 -33.82 36.48
N SER A 649 -1.57 -34.20 35.23
CA SER A 649 -1.89 -33.36 34.07
C SER A 649 -3.39 -33.43 33.73
N PRO A 650 -4.06 -32.29 33.42
CA PRO A 650 -3.55 -30.93 33.49
C PRO A 650 -3.44 -30.41 34.94
N CYS A 651 -2.41 -29.60 35.20
CA CYS A 651 -2.17 -28.96 36.49
C CYS A 651 -1.94 -27.45 36.26
N PRO A 652 -2.99 -26.63 36.20
CA PRO A 652 -2.86 -25.20 35.89
C PRO A 652 -2.02 -24.43 36.92
N THR A 653 -2.02 -24.89 38.17
CA THR A 653 -1.36 -24.25 39.32
C THR A 653 0.14 -24.58 39.46
N ASP A 654 0.71 -25.37 38.55
CA ASP A 654 2.16 -25.61 38.42
C ASP A 654 2.77 -24.58 37.46
N ILE A 655 2.84 -23.33 37.94
CA ILE A 655 3.27 -22.14 37.20
C ILE A 655 4.66 -22.32 36.59
N ASN A 656 5.56 -23.00 37.31
CA ASN A 656 6.93 -23.21 36.86
C ASN A 656 7.13 -24.49 36.00
N GLY A 657 6.15 -25.40 35.97
CA GLY A 657 6.12 -26.58 35.12
C GLY A 657 7.04 -27.73 35.56
N ASP A 658 7.38 -27.85 36.85
CA ASP A 658 8.28 -28.92 37.35
C ASP A 658 7.57 -30.27 37.62
N GLY A 659 6.24 -30.28 37.52
CA GLY A 659 5.36 -31.40 37.86
C GLY A 659 4.84 -31.36 39.31
N SER A 660 5.07 -30.28 40.06
CA SER A 660 4.58 -30.13 41.42
C SER A 660 4.33 -28.67 41.83
N VAL A 661 3.12 -28.41 42.32
CA VAL A 661 2.76 -27.10 42.90
C VAL A 661 3.51 -26.91 44.21
N GLY A 662 4.45 -25.98 44.23
CA GLY A 662 5.42 -25.82 45.31
C GLY A 662 5.58 -24.37 45.79
N PHE A 663 6.65 -24.15 46.55
CA PHE A 663 6.97 -22.81 47.06
C PHE A 663 7.47 -21.87 45.95
N GLN A 664 7.92 -22.39 44.81
CA GLN A 664 8.35 -21.58 43.67
C GLN A 664 7.15 -20.95 42.96
N ASP A 665 6.05 -21.68 42.84
CA ASP A 665 4.79 -21.21 42.26
C ASP A 665 4.12 -20.17 43.15
N VAL A 666 4.13 -20.40 44.48
CA VAL A 666 3.71 -19.37 45.45
C VAL A 666 4.52 -18.07 45.28
N LEU A 667 5.82 -18.13 44.94
CA LEU A 667 6.61 -16.93 44.68
C LEU A 667 6.31 -16.28 43.33
N LEU A 668 5.85 -17.04 42.34
CA LEU A 668 5.46 -16.51 41.02
C LEU A 668 4.10 -15.80 41.11
N LEU A 669 3.09 -16.44 41.72
CA LEU A 669 1.80 -15.80 42.01
C LEU A 669 1.96 -14.52 42.85
N LEU A 670 2.76 -14.57 43.92
CA LEU A 670 3.06 -13.39 44.74
C LEU A 670 3.93 -12.33 44.01
N SER A 671 4.34 -12.56 42.76
CA SER A 671 5.02 -11.57 41.92
C SER A 671 4.13 -10.94 40.83
N SER A 672 3.00 -11.57 40.48
CA SER A 672 1.96 -11.03 39.58
C SER A 672 0.81 -10.32 40.31
N TRP A 673 0.75 -10.42 41.64
CA TRP A 673 -0.34 -9.91 42.50
C TRP A 673 -0.74 -8.44 42.20
N SER A 674 -2.05 -8.19 41.99
CA SER A 674 -2.65 -6.87 41.68
C SER A 674 -3.28 -6.11 42.87
#